data_AF-A0A915P2C3-F1
#
_entry.id   AF-A0A915P2C3-F1
#
_cell.length_a   1.000
_cell.length_b   1.000
_cell.length_c   1.000
_cell.angle_alpha   90.00
_cell.angle_beta   90.00
_cell.angle_gamma   90.00
#
_symmetry.space_group_name_H-M   'P 1'
#
loop_
_entity.id
_entity.type
_entity.pdbx_description
1 polymer ?
#
loop_
_entity_poly.entity_id
_entity_poly.type
_entity_poly.pdbx_seq_one_letter_code
_entity_poly.pdbx_strand_id
1 'polypeptide(L)'
;MVSDSGNLPWVEKYRPSSLSDLVSQEEIVNSISKMIAEDRLPHLLFYGPPGTGKTTTILAAARKMFPLKGMKSRLLELNASDERGIDVVRNKIVSFASSQGLQDVFSSTNTTSAKRPIKLVILDEADAMTKDAQNALRRIIEKYTDSTRFCIICNYLSKIIPALQSRCTRFRFAPLKQEQVMPRIDYIIKKEELNVTDDGKDALFKLSKGDMRRIINVLQSTALATDVINEKGVYSCVGYPRPNVVEKILRILLDSTIEVANQKLSEMRLRHSVALMDILDELTDKISKMDGTPKLLQILYDGLSAIEQRLSAGCSERIQSLALISMQDFENRFNEIITNISKLVKQWKSLNDDGYKLFKLLINIRLQMKKLKEMEDDNNLNEELIENELLIKSEEILRKSEDISIIIFKSKNIFENIRQNQNKLLALQKLSEESSSIQQSSTFLQFISQTIEELSQLIFMLEKEYLFHSSALWDFAINDNNNLNKFLSIAWENQIYKVSENEDNDEKQINTLNLLLSNEPINGPNSAFFEEVRLVANQQLQHALADVSKNNTEGWELFVEDGNLKMYKLENEIDGIVIDPLKALHCIDGVTAREFIDIFFDPFIKQEWDDTIQSCVIIEQLSPDSVFLHQVHRRIWPTATRESLFWSQRLNVSSKKSSDAFDAWMVCNKSTNRKDVELSSSSAVRVKFTIAMLCQTILKTNKPIEELTRDDIQCKIVYVAEVHPGGWVPKIGVRQVYKKEYPKFLRTFSKYVYDKVKMFISSKLFQVTNQFSSNIGNSSDRRQIEILEKQINELKNRLEGMERIIARKGVDKIEKFIPKNYPKVKFRNEMNRKRILITGGAGFVGSHLVDRLMLDGHEVIALDNFFTGRRRNIERWIGHPNFELVHHDVVNAFYSEVDQIYHLASPASPPHYMYNPVKTLKTNILGTLNMLGMARRVKARILFASSSEIYGDPKVSPQSELYFGYVNTIGPRSCYDEGKRVGESLLMAFYKHENVDIRIARIFNTFGPRMHINDGRVVSNFITQSLQGMPITVYGNGNQTRSFQYISDLITGLISLMESNTTLPVNIGNPEEYSILEFAKIVKNLIGGNSKIIHTEKMTDDPQKRRPDITRAKEFLGWEPKVQMIEGLHKTIEYFKGELEQEKLLNN
;
A
#
# COMPACT_ATOMS: atom_id res chain seq x y z
N MET A 1 -57.73 27.83 19.62
CA MET A 1 -58.31 27.61 18.23
C MET A 1 -58.15 26.14 17.81
N VAL A 2 -58.89 25.19 18.52
CA VAL A 2 -59.37 23.80 18.45
C VAL A 2 -60.02 23.57 17.07
N SER A 3 -59.21 23.68 15.98
CA SER A 3 -59.62 23.36 14.58
C SER A 3 -59.25 21.91 14.25
N ASP A 4 -60.18 20.96 14.34
CA ASP A 4 -60.52 19.77 13.55
C ASP A 4 -59.41 18.70 13.64
N SER A 5 -59.01 18.31 14.92
CA SER A 5 -57.96 17.30 15.24
C SER A 5 -58.29 15.95 14.62
N GLY A 6 -59.43 15.84 13.76
CA GLY A 6 -59.79 14.47 13.30
C GLY A 6 -59.04 14.11 12.01
N ASN A 7 -58.02 15.12 11.46
CA ASN A 7 -57.36 14.70 10.20
C ASN A 7 -55.85 14.88 10.31
N LEU A 8 -55.27 15.16 11.59
CA LEU A 8 -53.80 15.32 11.65
C LEU A 8 -53.14 13.94 11.81
N PRO A 9 -52.01 13.82 11.09
CA PRO A 9 -51.27 12.57 11.31
C PRO A 9 -50.90 12.37 12.79
N TRP A 10 -51.00 11.11 13.28
CA TRP A 10 -50.84 10.81 14.73
C TRP A 10 -49.50 11.30 15.25
N VAL A 11 -48.50 11.42 14.40
CA VAL A 11 -47.17 11.90 14.86
C VAL A 11 -47.28 13.33 15.37
N GLU A 12 -48.12 14.13 14.70
CA GLU A 12 -48.29 15.52 15.17
C GLU A 12 -49.40 15.62 16.22
N LYS A 13 -50.41 14.78 16.08
CA LYS A 13 -51.54 14.81 17.03
C LYS A 13 -51.10 14.44 18.45
N TYR A 14 -50.13 13.52 18.50
CA TYR A 14 -49.76 13.05 19.86
C TYR A 14 -48.34 13.50 20.19
N ARG A 15 -47.83 14.46 19.49
CA ARG A 15 -46.52 15.02 19.84
C ARG A 15 -46.56 15.64 21.25
N PRO A 16 -45.63 15.30 22.11
CA PRO A 16 -45.66 15.80 23.50
C PRO A 16 -45.61 17.34 23.55
N SER A 17 -46.43 17.87 24.44
CA SER A 17 -46.52 19.34 24.49
C SER A 17 -45.76 19.89 25.70
N SER A 18 -45.39 19.03 26.68
CA SER A 18 -44.62 19.51 27.84
C SER A 18 -43.43 18.57 28.10
N LEU A 19 -42.37 19.18 28.86
CA LEU A 19 -41.14 18.40 29.12
C LEU A 19 -41.44 17.19 29.99
N SER A 20 -42.56 17.19 30.71
CA SER A 20 -42.93 16.05 31.58
C SER A 20 -43.57 14.93 30.77
N ASP A 21 -43.97 15.27 29.57
CA ASP A 21 -44.67 14.31 28.69
C ASP A 21 -43.67 13.59 27.79
N LEU A 22 -42.40 13.92 27.88
CA LEU A 22 -41.38 13.25 27.03
C LEU A 22 -40.93 11.94 27.67
N VAL A 23 -41.11 10.82 27.00
CA VAL A 23 -41.07 9.41 27.41
C VAL A 23 -39.60 8.95 27.43
N SER A 24 -38.44 9.99 27.14
CA SER A 24 -37.04 9.51 27.12
C SER A 24 -36.08 10.70 27.10
N GLN A 25 -34.90 10.44 27.85
CA GLN A 25 -33.75 11.37 27.89
C GLN A 25 -33.82 12.23 29.17
N GLU A 26 -34.02 11.50 30.30
CA GLU A 26 -34.27 12.14 31.61
C GLU A 26 -33.09 13.04 32.02
N GLU A 27 -32.01 12.55 31.55
CA GLU A 27 -30.82 13.36 31.92
C GLU A 27 -30.80 14.69 31.14
N ILE A 28 -31.16 14.56 29.87
CA ILE A 28 -31.15 15.79 29.03
C ILE A 28 -32.28 16.73 29.47
N VAL A 29 -33.42 16.17 29.74
CA VAL A 29 -34.58 17.00 30.15
C VAL A 29 -34.31 17.63 31.52
N ASN A 30 -33.69 16.85 32.42
CA ASN A 30 -33.38 17.41 33.76
C ASN A 30 -32.35 18.54 33.66
N SER A 31 -31.43 18.30 32.78
CA SER A 31 -30.38 19.33 32.63
C SER A 31 -30.97 20.62 32.02
N ILE A 32 -31.79 20.40 30.99
CA ILE A 32 -32.35 21.61 30.34
C ILE A 32 -33.35 22.28 31.29
N SER A 33 -34.15 21.47 32.00
CA SER A 33 -35.11 22.04 32.97
C SER A 33 -34.39 22.82 34.08
N LYS A 34 -33.27 22.23 34.52
CA LYS A 34 -32.48 22.93 35.56
C LYS A 34 -31.92 24.26 35.02
N MET A 35 -31.48 24.23 33.76
CA MET A 35 -30.90 25.45 33.17
C MET A 35 -31.99 26.50 32.93
N ILE A 36 -33.15 26.02 32.61
CA ILE A 36 -34.25 26.97 32.42
C ILE A 36 -34.69 27.55 33.76
N ALA A 37 -34.74 26.72 34.83
CA ALA A 37 -35.17 27.20 36.16
C ALA A 37 -34.17 28.21 36.73
N GLU A 38 -32.89 28.01 36.31
CA GLU A 38 -31.85 28.93 36.84
C GLU A 38 -31.64 30.10 35.90
N ASP A 39 -32.49 30.20 34.86
CA ASP A 39 -32.41 31.28 33.84
C ASP A 39 -30.98 31.39 33.28
N ARG A 40 -30.30 30.21 32.93
CA ARG A 40 -28.92 30.20 32.42
C ARG A 40 -28.83 29.29 31.20
N LEU A 41 -29.86 29.39 30.34
CA LEU A 41 -29.85 28.48 29.17
C LEU A 41 -28.85 28.98 28.13
N PRO A 42 -27.85 28.17 27.77
CA PRO A 42 -26.87 28.54 26.72
C PRO A 42 -27.41 28.21 25.31
N HIS A 43 -26.51 28.55 24.32
CA HIS A 43 -26.90 28.02 23.00
C HIS A 43 -26.82 26.49 22.96
N LEU A 44 -27.80 25.93 22.27
CA LEU A 44 -27.86 24.46 22.36
C LEU A 44 -27.64 23.86 20.97
N LEU A 45 -27.03 22.68 21.06
CA LEU A 45 -26.86 21.89 19.82
C LEU A 45 -27.32 20.45 20.09
N PHE A 46 -28.52 20.18 19.41
CA PHE A 46 -29.07 18.81 19.55
C PHE A 46 -28.70 17.97 18.33
N TYR A 47 -28.09 16.75 18.68
CA TYR A 47 -27.75 15.92 17.52
C TYR A 47 -28.06 14.45 17.84
N GLY A 48 -28.38 13.64 16.79
CA GLY A 48 -28.75 12.23 17.01
C GLY A 48 -29.73 11.76 15.93
N PRO A 49 -30.00 10.47 15.88
CA PRO A 49 -30.85 9.89 14.83
C PRO A 49 -32.27 10.50 14.84
N PRO A 50 -33.03 10.37 13.77
CA PRO A 50 -34.38 10.97 13.67
C PRO A 50 -35.38 10.29 14.61
N GLY A 51 -36.35 11.09 15.08
CA GLY A 51 -37.50 10.53 15.84
C GLY A 51 -37.12 10.24 17.30
N THR A 52 -36.04 10.89 17.78
CA THR A 52 -35.61 10.62 19.17
C THR A 52 -36.08 11.77 20.08
N GLY A 53 -36.68 12.81 19.48
CA GLY A 53 -37.34 13.83 20.34
C GLY A 53 -36.52 15.13 20.39
N LYS A 54 -35.63 15.38 19.44
CA LYS A 54 -34.80 16.61 19.45
C LYS A 54 -35.71 17.85 19.29
N THR A 55 -36.52 17.78 18.24
CA THR A 55 -37.37 18.96 17.99
C THR A 55 -38.47 19.06 19.05
N THR A 56 -38.95 17.97 19.44
CA THR A 56 -40.03 17.97 20.45
C THR A 56 -39.53 18.49 21.79
N THR A 57 -38.30 18.20 22.12
CA THR A 57 -37.75 18.63 23.42
C THR A 57 -37.57 20.15 23.47
N ILE A 58 -37.04 20.69 22.43
CA ILE A 58 -36.76 22.15 22.50
C ILE A 58 -38.09 22.93 22.36
N LEU A 59 -39.03 22.35 21.63
CA LEU A 59 -40.33 23.04 21.54
C LEU A 59 -41.06 22.97 22.88
N ALA A 60 -40.97 21.88 23.59
CA ALA A 60 -41.55 21.77 24.95
C ALA A 60 -40.83 22.70 25.94
N ALA A 61 -39.51 22.76 25.73
CA ALA A 61 -38.73 23.70 26.60
C ALA A 61 -39.14 25.14 26.34
N ALA A 62 -39.39 25.38 25.04
CA ALA A 62 -39.78 26.77 24.70
C ALA A 62 -41.15 27.11 25.32
N ARG A 63 -42.07 26.15 25.38
CA ARG A 63 -43.41 26.39 25.96
C ARG A 63 -43.32 26.56 27.47
N LYS A 64 -42.32 25.94 28.07
CA LYS A 64 -42.11 26.13 29.52
C LYS A 64 -41.48 27.50 29.80
N MET A 65 -40.68 27.99 28.80
CA MET A 65 -39.95 29.26 29.00
C MET A 65 -40.87 30.46 28.72
N PHE A 66 -41.85 30.25 27.76
CA PHE A 66 -42.62 31.45 27.35
C PHE A 66 -44.12 31.16 27.52
N PRO A 67 -44.93 32.24 28.00
CA PRO A 67 -46.40 32.08 28.04
C PRO A 67 -46.99 31.91 26.64
N LEU A 68 -48.07 31.09 26.55
CA LEU A 68 -48.69 30.74 25.25
C LEU A 68 -49.17 32.00 24.52
N LYS A 69 -49.53 32.97 25.29
CA LYS A 69 -49.94 34.27 24.70
C LYS A 69 -48.72 35.15 24.41
N GLY A 70 -48.21 35.26 23.09
CA GLY A 70 -47.05 36.12 22.74
C GLY A 70 -45.81 35.29 22.40
N MET A 71 -45.89 33.95 22.26
CA MET A 71 -44.79 33.00 21.95
C MET A 71 -44.24 33.26 20.55
N LYS A 72 -45.13 33.68 19.65
CA LYS A 72 -44.68 33.88 18.26
C LYS A 72 -43.74 35.09 18.15
N SER A 73 -43.81 35.93 19.07
CA SER A 73 -42.92 37.11 19.06
C SER A 73 -41.58 36.81 19.73
N ARG A 74 -41.47 35.55 20.32
CA ARG A 74 -40.24 35.28 21.11
C ARG A 74 -39.60 33.97 20.64
N LEU A 75 -40.27 33.28 19.75
CA LEU A 75 -39.73 32.00 19.26
C LEU A 75 -39.78 32.00 17.72
N LEU A 76 -38.59 31.75 17.16
CA LEU A 76 -38.51 31.60 15.70
C LEU A 76 -38.04 30.18 15.34
N GLU A 77 -38.97 29.50 14.58
CA GLU A 77 -38.61 28.13 14.13
C GLU A 77 -38.35 28.13 12.61
N LEU A 78 -37.13 27.58 12.30
CA LEU A 78 -36.79 27.53 10.86
C LEU A 78 -36.30 26.13 10.51
N ASN A 79 -36.75 25.69 9.28
CA ASN A 79 -36.18 24.43 8.77
C ASN A 79 -35.12 24.73 7.69
N ALA A 80 -33.91 24.26 7.94
CA ALA A 80 -32.75 24.66 7.12
C ALA A 80 -32.76 23.91 5.78
N SER A 81 -33.39 22.72 5.66
CA SER A 81 -33.46 21.98 4.38
C SER A 81 -34.37 22.70 3.38
N ASP A 82 -35.35 23.48 3.81
CA ASP A 82 -36.27 24.18 2.89
C ASP A 82 -35.77 25.60 2.60
N GLU A 83 -34.87 26.14 3.41
CA GLU A 83 -34.44 27.56 3.27
C GLU A 83 -32.91 27.63 3.32
N ARG A 84 -32.22 27.10 2.23
CA ARG A 84 -30.79 26.75 2.16
C ARG A 84 -29.94 28.01 1.91
N GLY A 85 -30.61 29.24 1.76
CA GLY A 85 -29.82 30.37 1.21
C GLY A 85 -29.35 31.31 2.33
N ILE A 86 -28.08 31.70 2.30
CA ILE A 86 -27.41 32.70 3.15
C ILE A 86 -28.36 33.87 3.43
N ASP A 87 -29.35 34.04 2.53
CA ASP A 87 -30.24 35.22 2.65
C ASP A 87 -31.27 35.02 3.77
N VAL A 88 -31.66 33.79 4.01
CA VAL A 88 -32.60 33.51 5.12
C VAL A 88 -31.90 33.72 6.48
N VAL A 89 -30.56 33.39 6.55
CA VAL A 89 -29.80 33.59 7.81
C VAL A 89 -29.49 35.08 8.01
N ARG A 90 -29.41 35.84 6.88
CA ARG A 90 -28.97 37.25 7.01
C ARG A 90 -30.18 38.16 7.17
N ASN A 91 -31.35 37.72 6.76
CA ASN A 91 -32.45 38.71 6.80
C ASN A 91 -33.50 38.29 7.82
N LYS A 92 -33.90 37.07 7.91
CA LYS A 92 -35.00 36.64 8.79
C LYS A 92 -34.52 36.42 10.23
N ILE A 93 -33.33 35.81 10.34
CA ILE A 93 -32.85 35.53 11.72
C ILE A 93 -32.32 36.82 12.34
N VAL A 94 -31.68 37.62 11.46
CA VAL A 94 -31.13 38.88 12.01
C VAL A 94 -32.29 39.83 12.38
N SER A 95 -33.29 39.89 11.51
CA SER A 95 -34.45 40.77 11.79
C SER A 95 -35.17 40.34 13.07
N PHE A 96 -35.27 39.10 13.30
CA PHE A 96 -35.93 38.60 14.52
C PHE A 96 -35.05 38.83 15.77
N ALA A 97 -33.75 38.54 15.53
CA ALA A 97 -32.86 38.65 16.71
C ALA A 97 -32.68 40.12 17.12
N SER A 98 -32.96 41.00 16.08
CA SER A 98 -32.74 42.44 16.38
C SER A 98 -34.06 43.10 16.81
N SER A 99 -35.24 42.40 16.63
CA SER A 99 -36.54 43.01 16.91
C SER A 99 -36.87 42.95 18.40
N GLN A 100 -37.51 44.17 18.88
CA GLN A 100 -37.95 44.26 20.30
C GLN A 100 -39.40 43.80 20.43
N GLY A 101 -39.82 42.77 21.33
CA GLY A 101 -41.19 42.22 21.52
C GLY A 101 -42.17 43.31 21.98
N LEU A 102 -43.23 43.72 21.31
CA LEU A 102 -44.35 44.66 21.52
C LEU A 102 -44.92 44.53 22.94
N GLN A 103 -44.69 43.54 23.84
CA GLN A 103 -45.16 43.34 25.24
C GLN A 103 -44.08 43.77 26.23
N ASP A 104 -42.80 44.00 25.81
CA ASP A 104 -41.63 44.49 26.58
C ASP A 104 -41.62 46.02 26.66
N VAL A 105 -42.42 46.57 25.81
CA VAL A 105 -42.56 48.05 25.81
C VAL A 105 -43.70 48.46 26.75
N PHE A 106 -44.69 47.50 27.07
CA PHE A 106 -45.84 47.88 27.90
C PHE A 106 -45.69 47.35 29.32
N SER A 107 -44.59 46.51 29.75
CA SER A 107 -44.33 45.96 31.10
C SER A 107 -43.21 46.75 31.78
N SER A 108 -42.69 47.85 31.20
CA SER A 108 -41.60 48.69 31.75
C SER A 108 -42.19 49.81 32.61
N THR A 109 -43.47 49.61 33.15
CA THR A 109 -43.79 50.68 34.13
C THR A 109 -43.87 50.07 35.53
N ASN A 110 -42.89 49.23 35.99
CA ASN A 110 -42.76 49.16 37.47
C ASN A 110 -41.88 47.97 37.85
N THR A 111 -40.48 48.06 37.80
CA THR A 111 -39.58 47.43 38.78
C THR A 111 -38.16 47.38 38.19
N THR A 112 -37.18 48.21 38.58
CA THR A 112 -35.70 48.33 38.64
C THR A 112 -35.06 47.02 39.11
N SER A 113 -35.26 45.97 38.31
CA SER A 113 -34.31 44.84 38.25
C SER A 113 -34.94 43.66 37.51
N ALA A 114 -35.64 43.88 36.32
CA ALA A 114 -36.17 42.60 35.78
C ALA A 114 -35.51 42.31 34.43
N LYS A 115 -34.29 41.64 34.35
CA LYS A 115 -33.63 40.89 33.25
C LYS A 115 -34.56 40.72 32.05
N ARG A 116 -34.28 41.57 30.91
CA ARG A 116 -34.92 41.48 29.58
C ARG A 116 -35.20 40.01 29.20
N PRO A 117 -36.40 39.73 28.76
CA PRO A 117 -36.77 38.34 28.49
C PRO A 117 -36.11 37.80 27.21
N ILE A 118 -35.31 36.76 27.20
CA ILE A 118 -34.47 36.07 26.19
C ILE A 118 -35.38 35.50 25.08
N LYS A 119 -35.01 35.74 23.74
CA LYS A 119 -35.66 35.12 22.57
C LYS A 119 -34.96 33.80 22.20
N LEU A 120 -35.75 32.99 21.44
CA LEU A 120 -35.17 31.67 21.11
C LEU A 120 -35.37 31.40 19.61
N VAL A 121 -34.17 31.05 18.97
CA VAL A 121 -34.24 30.65 17.55
C VAL A 121 -33.92 29.16 17.44
N ILE A 122 -34.87 28.44 16.68
CA ILE A 122 -34.65 27.00 16.51
C ILE A 122 -34.36 26.75 15.03
N LEU A 123 -33.20 26.13 14.91
CA LEU A 123 -32.85 25.80 13.51
C LEU A 123 -32.80 24.27 13.36
N ASP A 124 -33.75 23.80 12.56
CA ASP A 124 -33.87 22.34 12.42
C ASP A 124 -33.16 21.89 11.13
N GLU A 125 -32.52 20.75 11.20
CA GLU A 125 -31.77 20.14 10.08
C GLU A 125 -30.65 21.08 9.60
N ALA A 126 -29.96 21.55 10.54
CA ALA A 126 -28.90 22.53 10.25
C ALA A 126 -27.75 21.88 9.47
N ASP A 127 -27.71 20.56 9.48
CA ASP A 127 -26.64 19.87 8.71
C ASP A 127 -26.90 19.95 7.21
N ALA A 128 -28.01 20.45 6.86
CA ALA A 128 -28.29 20.64 5.42
C ALA A 128 -27.87 22.03 4.95
N MET A 129 -27.35 22.87 5.83
CA MET A 129 -26.88 24.21 5.42
C MET A 129 -25.49 24.14 4.79
N THR A 130 -25.35 25.19 3.92
CA THR A 130 -23.97 25.25 3.35
C THR A 130 -22.99 25.80 4.40
N LYS A 131 -21.75 25.57 4.17
CA LYS A 131 -20.72 26.03 5.16
C LYS A 131 -20.71 27.56 5.27
N ASP A 132 -20.94 28.22 4.19
CA ASP A 132 -21.00 29.70 4.21
C ASP A 132 -22.16 30.20 5.06
N ALA A 133 -23.30 29.56 4.90
CA ALA A 133 -24.47 29.94 5.73
C ALA A 133 -24.20 29.66 7.22
N GLN A 134 -23.48 28.63 7.50
CA GLN A 134 -23.15 28.30 8.91
C GLN A 134 -22.15 29.32 9.49
N ASN A 135 -21.22 29.77 8.63
CA ASN A 135 -20.27 30.80 9.11
C ASN A 135 -21.00 32.12 9.37
N ALA A 136 -21.90 32.43 8.54
CA ALA A 136 -22.70 33.64 8.79
C ALA A 136 -23.53 33.51 10.07
N LEU A 137 -24.10 32.39 10.24
CA LEU A 137 -24.86 32.12 11.48
C LEU A 137 -23.96 32.23 12.72
N ARG A 138 -22.76 31.82 12.54
CA ARG A 138 -21.82 31.94 13.68
C ARG A 138 -21.68 33.40 14.11
N ARG A 139 -21.51 34.27 13.18
CA ARG A 139 -21.34 35.70 13.53
C ARG A 139 -22.60 36.25 14.20
N ILE A 140 -23.68 35.78 13.79
CA ILE A 140 -24.95 36.28 14.37
C ILE A 140 -25.10 35.75 15.80
N ILE A 141 -24.78 34.50 15.97
CA ILE A 141 -24.90 33.93 17.33
C ILE A 141 -23.99 34.69 18.30
N GLU A 142 -22.84 35.18 17.81
CA GLU A 142 -21.90 35.91 18.70
C GLU A 142 -22.43 37.32 18.99
N LYS A 143 -22.98 37.83 17.96
CA LYS A 143 -23.42 39.24 18.10
C LYS A 143 -24.65 39.33 19.02
N TYR A 144 -25.54 38.35 18.99
CA TYR A 144 -26.82 38.55 19.72
C TYR A 144 -26.91 37.54 20.86
N THR A 145 -25.86 37.17 21.49
CA THR A 145 -25.84 36.13 22.54
C THR A 145 -26.51 36.65 23.81
N ASP A 146 -26.51 38.01 23.94
CA ASP A 146 -27.06 38.56 25.20
C ASP A 146 -28.58 38.59 25.16
N SER A 147 -29.17 38.57 23.94
CA SER A 147 -30.63 38.81 23.88
C SER A 147 -31.34 37.60 23.24
N THR A 148 -30.48 36.70 22.56
CA THR A 148 -31.15 35.61 21.83
C THR A 148 -30.38 34.30 22.06
N ARG A 149 -31.13 33.24 22.24
CA ARG A 149 -30.50 31.92 22.35
C ARG A 149 -30.85 31.08 21.11
N PHE A 150 -29.77 30.30 20.75
CA PHE A 150 -29.96 29.48 19.54
C PHE A 150 -29.95 27.99 19.91
N CYS A 151 -30.90 27.34 19.22
CA CYS A 151 -30.85 25.87 19.32
C CYS A 151 -30.72 25.29 17.91
N ILE A 152 -29.50 24.61 17.79
CA ILE A 152 -29.21 24.02 16.48
C ILE A 152 -29.46 22.51 16.56
N ILE A 153 -30.28 22.05 15.50
CA ILE A 153 -30.64 20.62 15.53
C ILE A 153 -30.10 19.97 14.25
N CYS A 154 -29.40 18.77 14.49
CA CYS A 154 -28.87 18.07 13.30
C CYS A 154 -28.78 16.58 13.57
N ASN A 155 -28.67 15.86 12.38
CA ASN A 155 -28.54 14.39 12.55
C ASN A 155 -27.08 13.98 12.65
N TYR A 156 -26.29 14.80 11.89
CA TYR A 156 -24.86 14.43 11.90
C TYR A 156 -24.02 15.64 12.33
N LEU A 157 -23.31 15.37 13.38
CA LEU A 157 -22.50 16.47 13.93
C LEU A 157 -21.37 16.85 12.98
N SER A 158 -20.84 15.90 12.20
CA SER A 158 -19.69 16.13 11.31
C SER A 158 -20.06 17.12 10.19
N LYS A 159 -21.26 17.36 10.00
CA LYS A 159 -21.68 18.29 8.93
C LYS A 159 -21.91 19.70 9.47
N ILE A 160 -21.65 19.90 10.71
CA ILE A 160 -21.68 21.24 11.31
C ILE A 160 -20.25 21.74 11.51
N ILE A 161 -19.96 23.02 11.19
CA ILE A 161 -18.56 23.51 11.24
C ILE A 161 -18.11 23.64 12.70
N PRO A 162 -16.91 23.43 12.96
CA PRO A 162 -16.35 23.39 14.32
C PRO A 162 -16.58 24.72 15.07
N ALA A 163 -16.59 25.74 14.29
CA ALA A 163 -16.79 27.07 14.93
C ALA A 163 -18.18 27.16 15.59
N LEU A 164 -19.21 26.64 15.03
CA LEU A 164 -20.57 26.66 15.63
C LEU A 164 -20.68 25.63 16.75
N GLN A 165 -19.95 24.52 16.56
CA GLN A 165 -20.00 23.51 17.64
C GLN A 165 -19.40 24.06 18.94
N SER A 166 -18.40 24.83 18.87
CA SER A 166 -17.69 25.34 20.07
C SER A 166 -18.53 26.38 20.81
N ARG A 167 -19.56 26.89 20.27
CA ARG A 167 -20.32 27.99 20.90
C ARG A 167 -21.67 27.49 21.42
N CYS A 168 -21.85 26.14 21.23
CA CYS A 168 -23.12 25.58 21.74
C CYS A 168 -22.83 24.42 22.69
N THR A 169 -23.74 24.36 23.68
CA THR A 169 -23.70 23.14 24.52
C THR A 169 -24.36 21.98 23.78
N ARG A 170 -23.65 20.85 23.86
CA ARG A 170 -24.09 19.75 22.96
C ARG A 170 -24.85 18.69 23.77
N PHE A 171 -25.93 18.28 23.07
CA PHE A 171 -26.70 17.18 23.68
C PHE A 171 -26.96 16.11 22.61
N ARG A 172 -26.43 14.87 23.00
CA ARG A 172 -26.65 13.77 22.02
C ARG A 172 -27.92 13.00 22.38
N PHE A 173 -28.79 12.83 21.34
CA PHE A 173 -30.04 12.07 21.52
C PHE A 173 -29.85 10.66 20.95
N ALA A 174 -29.90 9.70 21.88
CA ALA A 174 -29.72 8.30 21.45
C ALA A 174 -31.08 7.65 21.12
N PRO A 175 -31.05 6.60 20.33
CA PRO A 175 -32.30 5.88 20.04
C PRO A 175 -33.01 5.45 21.34
N LEU A 176 -34.42 5.48 21.31
CA LEU A 176 -35.22 5.22 22.53
C LEU A 176 -35.30 3.72 22.81
N LYS A 177 -35.13 3.47 24.17
CA LYS A 177 -35.24 2.05 24.58
C LYS A 177 -36.71 1.63 24.69
N GLN A 178 -36.95 0.37 24.64
CA GLN A 178 -38.33 -0.14 24.65
C GLN A 178 -39.10 0.32 25.88
N GLU A 179 -38.48 0.35 26.96
CA GLU A 179 -39.18 0.75 28.21
C GLU A 179 -39.63 2.23 28.14
N GLN A 180 -38.86 2.91 27.32
CA GLN A 180 -39.18 4.36 27.21
C GLN A 180 -40.28 4.60 26.18
N VAL A 181 -40.47 3.77 25.27
CA VAL A 181 -41.42 4.01 24.16
C VAL A 181 -42.79 3.45 24.54
N MET A 182 -42.88 2.39 25.37
CA MET A 182 -44.12 1.62 25.62
C MET A 182 -45.20 2.50 26.26
N PRO A 183 -44.83 3.29 27.19
CA PRO A 183 -45.87 4.13 27.82
C PRO A 183 -46.57 5.03 26.79
N ARG A 184 -45.77 5.51 25.95
CA ARG A 184 -46.39 6.41 24.95
C ARG A 184 -47.26 5.61 23.97
N ILE A 185 -46.90 4.52 23.56
CA ILE A 185 -47.73 3.69 22.66
C ILE A 185 -49.02 3.29 23.37
N ASP A 186 -48.96 2.95 24.64
CA ASP A 186 -50.18 2.56 25.40
C ASP A 186 -51.16 3.73 25.51
N TYR A 187 -50.53 4.84 25.65
CA TYR A 187 -51.39 6.05 25.71
C TYR A 187 -52.15 6.24 24.39
N ILE A 188 -51.50 6.13 23.29
CA ILE A 188 -52.16 6.34 21.98
C ILE A 188 -53.19 5.23 21.73
N ILE A 189 -52.90 4.00 22.15
CA ILE A 189 -53.81 2.86 21.96
C ILE A 189 -55.11 3.08 22.74
N LYS A 190 -54.95 3.59 23.90
CA LYS A 190 -56.15 3.86 24.73
C LYS A 190 -56.97 5.02 24.15
N LYS A 191 -56.27 6.03 23.63
CA LYS A 191 -56.99 7.22 23.13
C LYS A 191 -57.70 6.91 21.81
N GLU A 192 -57.03 6.05 21.05
CA GLU A 192 -57.62 5.79 19.72
C GLU A 192 -58.47 4.52 19.78
N GLU A 193 -58.64 3.94 21.02
CA GLU A 193 -59.44 2.71 21.23
C GLU A 193 -59.05 1.61 20.26
N LEU A 194 -57.73 1.32 20.25
CA LEU A 194 -57.24 0.31 19.29
C LEU A 194 -57.07 -1.04 19.98
N ASN A 195 -57.43 -2.04 19.21
CA ASN A 195 -57.19 -3.41 19.70
C ASN A 195 -55.82 -3.93 19.22
N VAL A 196 -54.74 -3.83 20.31
CA VAL A 196 -53.36 -4.18 19.89
C VAL A 196 -52.87 -5.32 20.80
N THR A 197 -52.36 -6.33 20.21
CA THR A 197 -51.79 -7.45 20.99
C THR A 197 -50.37 -7.14 21.44
N ASP A 198 -49.83 -7.82 22.51
CA ASP A 198 -48.47 -7.57 23.03
C ASP A 198 -47.41 -7.87 21.96
N ASP A 199 -47.65 -8.89 21.17
CA ASP A 199 -46.67 -9.20 20.09
C ASP A 199 -46.70 -8.11 19.00
N GLY A 200 -47.83 -7.47 18.77
CA GLY A 200 -47.90 -6.31 17.84
C GLY A 200 -47.10 -5.12 18.36
N LYS A 201 -47.15 -4.91 19.67
CA LYS A 201 -46.37 -3.79 20.25
C LYS A 201 -44.87 -4.06 20.14
N ASP A 202 -44.53 -5.26 20.39
CA ASP A 202 -43.10 -5.61 20.28
C ASP A 202 -42.62 -5.47 18.83
N ALA A 203 -43.49 -5.86 17.90
CA ALA A 203 -43.11 -5.74 16.48
C ALA A 203 -42.98 -4.27 16.06
N LEU A 204 -43.82 -3.41 16.59
CA LEU A 204 -43.71 -1.96 16.30
C LEU A 204 -42.38 -1.40 16.79
N PHE A 205 -42.00 -1.86 17.97
CA PHE A 205 -40.73 -1.33 18.51
C PHE A 205 -39.54 -1.90 17.74
N LYS A 206 -39.58 -3.11 17.43
CA LYS A 206 -38.42 -3.75 16.76
C LYS A 206 -38.18 -3.13 15.38
N LEU A 207 -39.20 -2.77 14.60
CA LEU A 207 -39.04 -2.25 13.22
C LEU A 207 -38.63 -0.78 13.25
N SER A 208 -38.93 -0.17 14.27
CA SER A 208 -38.70 1.30 14.29
C SER A 208 -37.39 1.65 14.98
N LYS A 209 -36.63 0.56 15.58
CA LYS A 209 -35.29 0.69 16.19
C LYS A 209 -35.18 1.96 17.02
N GLY A 210 -36.25 2.22 17.77
CA GLY A 210 -36.14 3.31 18.76
C GLY A 210 -36.53 4.68 18.18
N ASP A 211 -37.07 4.66 16.92
CA ASP A 211 -37.58 5.90 16.29
C ASP A 211 -39.09 6.03 16.56
N MET A 212 -39.41 7.00 17.41
CA MET A 212 -40.82 7.14 17.85
C MET A 212 -41.71 7.61 16.68
N ARG A 213 -41.19 8.50 15.89
CA ARG A 213 -41.99 8.94 14.72
C ARG A 213 -42.35 7.76 13.82
N ARG A 214 -41.43 6.96 13.54
CA ARG A 214 -41.71 5.77 12.70
C ARG A 214 -42.69 4.83 13.39
N ILE A 215 -42.59 4.65 14.69
CA ILE A 215 -43.50 3.76 15.43
C ILE A 215 -44.94 4.26 15.30
N ILE A 216 -45.13 5.46 15.46
CA ILE A 216 -46.50 6.03 15.44
C ILE A 216 -47.05 5.95 14.02
N ASN A 217 -46.14 6.21 13.06
CA ASN A 217 -46.63 6.14 11.66
C ASN A 217 -47.04 4.71 11.29
N VAL A 218 -46.23 3.80 11.76
CA VAL A 218 -46.59 2.40 11.44
C VAL A 218 -47.84 1.98 12.22
N LEU A 219 -47.99 2.39 13.45
CA LEU A 219 -49.20 2.08 14.24
C LEU A 219 -50.46 2.66 13.58
N GLN A 220 -50.32 3.90 13.13
CA GLN A 220 -51.51 4.54 12.49
C GLN A 220 -51.86 3.82 11.18
N SER A 221 -50.80 3.56 10.42
CA SER A 221 -51.06 2.91 9.13
C SER A 221 -51.66 1.52 9.32
N THR A 222 -51.23 0.81 10.34
CA THR A 222 -51.75 -0.55 10.58
C THR A 222 -53.17 -0.50 11.16
N ALA A 223 -53.42 0.45 11.92
CA ALA A 223 -54.77 0.59 12.52
C ALA A 223 -55.81 0.88 11.42
N LEU A 224 -55.24 1.60 10.39
CA LEU A 224 -56.19 1.94 9.31
C LEU A 224 -56.42 0.74 8.39
N ALA A 225 -55.47 -0.14 8.43
CA ALA A 225 -55.53 -1.24 7.46
C ALA A 225 -56.21 -2.47 8.08
N THR A 226 -56.16 -2.61 9.51
CA THR A 226 -56.69 -3.86 10.09
C THR A 226 -57.42 -3.52 11.40
N ASP A 227 -58.37 -4.41 11.82
CA ASP A 227 -59.18 -4.17 13.05
C ASP A 227 -58.41 -4.62 14.30
N VAL A 228 -57.60 -5.68 14.16
CA VAL A 228 -56.71 -6.10 15.28
C VAL A 228 -55.25 -5.91 14.83
N ILE A 229 -54.50 -5.14 15.70
CA ILE A 229 -53.08 -4.90 15.34
C ILE A 229 -52.19 -5.94 16.03
N ASN A 230 -51.80 -6.94 15.33
CA ASN A 230 -50.91 -8.02 15.83
C ASN A 230 -49.63 -8.07 15.00
N GLU A 231 -48.66 -8.91 15.29
CA GLU A 231 -47.33 -8.95 14.64
C GLU A 231 -47.46 -9.09 13.13
N LYS A 232 -48.41 -9.86 12.69
CA LYS A 232 -48.58 -10.07 11.24
C LYS A 232 -49.06 -8.79 10.55
N GLY A 233 -49.99 -8.16 11.19
CA GLY A 233 -50.54 -6.92 10.59
C GLY A 233 -49.48 -5.80 10.50
N VAL A 234 -48.58 -5.79 11.48
CA VAL A 234 -47.58 -4.68 11.50
C VAL A 234 -46.53 -4.93 10.43
N TYR A 235 -46.01 -6.13 10.24
CA TYR A 235 -44.96 -6.43 9.26
C TYR A 235 -45.51 -6.37 7.84
N SER A 236 -46.75 -6.72 7.70
CA SER A 236 -47.33 -6.65 6.33
C SER A 236 -47.55 -5.19 5.91
N CYS A 237 -47.92 -4.40 6.86
CA CYS A 237 -48.17 -2.98 6.53
C CYS A 237 -46.87 -2.28 6.09
N VAL A 238 -45.73 -2.64 6.65
CA VAL A 238 -44.46 -1.93 6.35
C VAL A 238 -43.76 -2.65 5.19
N GLY A 239 -44.27 -3.86 4.93
CA GLY A 239 -43.64 -4.64 3.84
C GLY A 239 -42.25 -5.16 4.24
N TYR A 240 -42.09 -5.44 5.63
CA TYR A 240 -40.83 -5.97 6.17
C TYR A 240 -41.00 -7.46 6.48
N PRO A 241 -39.88 -8.26 6.30
CA PRO A 241 -40.07 -9.71 6.46
C PRO A 241 -40.34 -10.09 7.92
N ARG A 242 -41.25 -11.06 8.07
CA ARG A 242 -41.56 -11.53 9.44
C ARG A 242 -40.44 -12.42 9.97
N PRO A 243 -40.28 -12.38 11.29
CA PRO A 243 -39.17 -13.15 11.88
C PRO A 243 -39.28 -14.65 11.57
N ASN A 244 -40.56 -15.14 11.51
CA ASN A 244 -40.70 -16.58 11.21
C ASN A 244 -40.27 -16.90 9.76
N VAL A 245 -40.55 -15.94 8.89
CA VAL A 245 -40.17 -16.15 7.48
C VAL A 245 -38.63 -16.11 7.36
N VAL A 246 -38.03 -15.23 8.11
CA VAL A 246 -36.56 -15.15 8.05
C VAL A 246 -35.94 -16.39 8.71
N GLU A 247 -36.65 -16.95 9.71
CA GLU A 247 -36.14 -18.20 10.32
C GLU A 247 -36.20 -19.36 9.31
N LYS A 248 -37.23 -19.35 8.64
CA LYS A 248 -37.35 -20.41 7.61
C LYS A 248 -36.30 -20.23 6.51
N ILE A 249 -36.11 -18.93 6.23
CA ILE A 249 -35.07 -18.65 5.21
C ILE A 249 -33.69 -19.05 5.75
N LEU A 250 -33.48 -18.80 7.04
CA LEU A 250 -32.19 -19.21 7.63
C LEU A 250 -32.06 -20.74 7.63
N ARG A 251 -33.18 -21.44 7.85
CA ARG A 251 -33.12 -22.92 7.82
C ARG A 251 -32.90 -23.43 6.40
N ILE A 252 -33.59 -22.73 5.51
CA ILE A 252 -33.40 -23.09 4.10
C ILE A 252 -31.94 -22.88 3.69
N LEU A 253 -31.38 -21.79 4.30
CA LEU A 253 -29.97 -21.50 3.94
C LEU A 253 -29.03 -22.52 4.59
N LEU A 254 -29.42 -23.13 5.67
CA LEU A 254 -28.48 -24.02 6.41
C LEU A 254 -28.73 -25.49 6.00
N ASP A 255 -30.00 -25.83 5.58
CA ASP A 255 -30.34 -27.27 5.53
C ASP A 255 -30.52 -27.70 4.08
N SER A 256 -30.58 -26.77 3.15
CA SER A 256 -30.97 -27.18 1.79
C SER A 256 -29.76 -27.05 0.85
N THR A 257 -29.69 -27.91 -0.30
CA THR A 257 -28.66 -27.77 -1.36
C THR A 257 -28.83 -26.45 -2.12
N ILE A 258 -27.79 -25.94 -2.70
CA ILE A 258 -27.73 -24.58 -3.30
C ILE A 258 -28.87 -24.42 -4.32
N GLU A 259 -29.18 -25.49 -5.04
CA GLU A 259 -30.23 -25.41 -6.07
C GLU A 259 -31.63 -25.32 -5.44
N VAL A 260 -31.78 -26.08 -4.33
CA VAL A 260 -33.10 -26.08 -3.67
C VAL A 260 -33.27 -24.78 -2.86
N ALA A 261 -32.20 -24.28 -2.35
CA ALA A 261 -32.27 -23.06 -1.53
C ALA A 261 -32.55 -21.83 -2.41
N ASN A 262 -31.97 -21.81 -3.64
CA ASN A 262 -32.23 -20.68 -4.57
C ASN A 262 -33.68 -20.66 -5.02
N GLN A 263 -34.18 -21.85 -5.31
CA GLN A 263 -35.60 -21.90 -5.72
C GLN A 263 -36.53 -21.51 -4.56
N LYS A 264 -36.23 -22.02 -3.38
CA LYS A 264 -37.13 -21.77 -2.23
C LYS A 264 -37.00 -20.32 -1.73
N LEU A 265 -35.76 -19.78 -1.79
CA LEU A 265 -35.58 -18.38 -1.33
C LEU A 265 -36.26 -17.43 -2.33
N SER A 266 -36.15 -17.66 -3.68
CA SER A 266 -36.85 -16.83 -4.67
C SER A 266 -38.36 -16.94 -4.51
N GLU A 267 -38.79 -18.15 -4.26
CA GLU A 267 -40.25 -18.31 -4.04
C GLU A 267 -40.71 -17.56 -2.78
N MET A 268 -39.94 -17.61 -1.75
CA MET A 268 -40.33 -16.96 -0.48
C MET A 268 -40.29 -15.44 -0.61
N ARG A 269 -39.42 -14.93 -1.40
CA ARG A 269 -39.32 -13.47 -1.59
C ARG A 269 -40.48 -12.95 -2.44
N LEU A 270 -40.83 -13.78 -3.49
CA LEU A 270 -41.94 -13.33 -4.35
C LEU A 270 -43.28 -13.48 -3.62
N ARG A 271 -43.36 -14.58 -2.86
CA ARG A 271 -44.64 -14.80 -2.16
C ARG A 271 -44.88 -13.76 -1.07
N HIS A 272 -43.74 -13.31 -0.45
CA HIS A 272 -43.98 -12.42 0.73
C HIS A 272 -43.56 -10.99 0.38
N SER A 273 -43.21 -10.68 -0.87
CA SER A 273 -42.81 -9.36 -1.41
C SER A 273 -41.79 -8.66 -0.51
N VAL A 274 -40.77 -9.43 -0.16
CA VAL A 274 -39.77 -8.83 0.76
C VAL A 274 -38.47 -8.61 -0.03
N ALA A 275 -37.89 -7.42 0.37
CA ALA A 275 -36.62 -7.08 -0.31
C ALA A 275 -35.43 -7.78 0.36
N LEU A 276 -34.47 -8.06 -0.44
CA LEU A 276 -33.28 -8.78 0.07
C LEU A 276 -32.55 -7.96 1.14
N MET A 277 -32.58 -6.66 0.96
CA MET A 277 -31.93 -5.79 1.97
C MET A 277 -32.59 -5.94 3.34
N ASP A 278 -33.90 -6.12 3.32
CA ASP A 278 -34.61 -6.29 4.61
C ASP A 278 -34.35 -7.67 5.20
N ILE A 279 -34.16 -8.63 4.38
CA ILE A 279 -33.85 -10.00 4.85
C ILE A 279 -32.44 -10.03 5.43
N LEU A 280 -31.49 -9.27 4.81
CA LEU A 280 -30.10 -9.25 5.30
C LEU A 280 -30.03 -8.58 6.67
N ASP A 281 -30.83 -7.53 6.83
CA ASP A 281 -30.81 -6.82 8.13
C ASP A 281 -31.31 -7.73 9.26
N GLU A 282 -32.33 -8.49 8.96
CA GLU A 282 -32.89 -9.36 10.03
C GLU A 282 -32.01 -10.60 10.23
N LEU A 283 -31.38 -11.05 9.26
CA LEU A 283 -30.48 -12.22 9.39
C LEU A 283 -29.24 -11.87 10.22
N THR A 284 -28.75 -10.60 10.04
CA THR A 284 -27.56 -10.16 10.82
C THR A 284 -27.89 -10.15 12.31
N ASP A 285 -29.11 -9.74 12.64
CA ASP A 285 -29.49 -9.73 14.06
C ASP A 285 -29.61 -11.17 14.61
N LYS A 286 -30.08 -12.03 13.85
CA LYS A 286 -30.25 -13.42 14.34
C LYS A 286 -28.91 -14.15 14.42
N ILE A 287 -28.04 -13.86 13.47
CA ILE A 287 -26.72 -14.51 13.48
C ILE A 287 -25.89 -13.99 14.67
N SER A 288 -26.15 -12.73 15.10
CA SER A 288 -25.40 -12.18 16.25
C SER A 288 -25.78 -12.88 17.55
N LYS A 289 -26.96 -13.52 17.54
CA LYS A 289 -27.41 -14.16 18.80
C LYS A 289 -27.18 -15.68 18.74
N MET A 290 -26.56 -16.16 17.64
CA MET A 290 -26.29 -17.61 17.50
C MET A 290 -24.97 -17.96 18.21
N ASP A 291 -24.87 -19.20 18.80
CA ASP A 291 -23.66 -19.72 19.48
C ASP A 291 -22.67 -20.29 18.45
N GLY A 292 -21.49 -19.46 18.15
CA GLY A 292 -20.50 -19.92 17.15
C GLY A 292 -19.11 -19.36 17.49
N THR A 293 -17.93 -20.00 16.93
CA THR A 293 -16.56 -19.51 17.15
C THR A 293 -16.37 -18.12 16.53
N PRO A 294 -15.67 -17.13 17.16
CA PRO A 294 -15.45 -15.75 16.70
C PRO A 294 -15.01 -15.70 15.22
N LYS A 295 -14.40 -16.71 14.71
CA LYS A 295 -13.94 -16.73 13.31
C LYS A 295 -15.12 -17.03 12.35
N LEU A 296 -15.98 -17.79 12.83
CA LEU A 296 -17.18 -18.11 12.03
C LEU A 296 -18.14 -16.91 12.01
N LEU A 297 -18.32 -16.31 13.07
CA LEU A 297 -19.20 -15.12 13.10
C LEU A 297 -18.60 -13.98 12.28
N GLN A 298 -17.23 -13.99 12.25
CA GLN A 298 -16.52 -12.96 11.45
C GLN A 298 -16.74 -13.20 9.94
N ILE A 299 -16.72 -14.33 9.48
CA ILE A 299 -16.88 -14.66 8.05
C ILE A 299 -18.32 -14.39 7.62
N LEU A 300 -19.25 -14.75 8.54
CA LEU A 300 -20.67 -14.50 8.20
C LEU A 300 -20.98 -13.00 8.18
N TYR A 301 -20.29 -12.26 9.06
CA TYR A 301 -20.54 -10.81 9.08
C TYR A 301 -19.88 -10.13 7.87
N ASP A 302 -18.65 -10.69 7.43
CA ASP A 302 -17.96 -10.11 6.26
C ASP A 302 -18.77 -10.37 4.98
N GLY A 303 -19.38 -11.51 4.96
CA GLY A 303 -20.18 -11.85 3.77
C GLY A 303 -21.48 -11.04 3.71
N LEU A 304 -22.22 -11.01 4.94
CA LEU A 304 -23.48 -10.23 4.94
C LEU A 304 -23.22 -8.75 4.68
N SER A 305 -22.03 -8.19 5.18
CA SER A 305 -21.72 -6.75 5.00
C SER A 305 -21.33 -6.47 3.54
N ALA A 306 -20.65 -7.40 2.86
CA ALA A 306 -20.25 -7.21 1.46
C ALA A 306 -21.49 -7.17 0.56
N ILE A 307 -22.47 -8.06 0.97
CA ILE A 307 -23.70 -8.07 0.14
C ILE A 307 -24.49 -6.77 0.38
N GLU A 308 -24.50 -6.34 1.62
CA GLU A 308 -25.23 -5.08 1.92
C GLU A 308 -24.61 -3.89 1.20
N GLN A 309 -23.29 -3.76 1.15
CA GLN A 309 -22.60 -2.63 0.49
C GLN A 309 -22.89 -2.62 -1.02
N ARG A 310 -22.92 -3.80 -1.59
CA ARG A 310 -23.17 -3.89 -3.04
C ARG A 310 -24.63 -3.50 -3.36
N LEU A 311 -25.47 -3.99 -2.44
CA LEU A 311 -26.88 -3.61 -2.70
C LEU A 311 -27.08 -2.10 -2.56
N SER A 312 -26.33 -1.41 -1.65
CA SER A 312 -26.51 0.05 -1.48
C SER A 312 -25.95 0.81 -2.70
N ALA A 313 -25.06 0.22 -3.47
CA ALA A 313 -24.46 0.87 -4.65
C ALA A 313 -25.33 0.61 -5.89
N GLY A 314 -26.52 -0.04 -5.69
CA GLY A 314 -27.50 -0.22 -6.78
C GLY A 314 -27.31 -1.54 -7.51
N CYS A 315 -26.70 -2.63 -6.86
CA CYS A 315 -26.44 -3.94 -7.49
C CYS A 315 -27.72 -4.79 -7.47
N SER A 316 -27.74 -5.85 -8.39
CA SER A 316 -28.97 -6.65 -8.57
C SER A 316 -29.27 -7.51 -7.33
N GLU A 317 -30.54 -7.51 -6.94
CA GLU A 317 -30.99 -8.29 -5.76
C GLU A 317 -30.96 -9.80 -6.07
N ARG A 318 -31.15 -10.11 -7.29
CA ARG A 318 -31.14 -11.54 -7.69
C ARG A 318 -29.74 -12.14 -7.55
N ILE A 319 -28.70 -11.45 -7.93
CA ILE A 319 -27.31 -11.96 -7.85
C ILE A 319 -26.84 -11.95 -6.41
N GLN A 320 -27.35 -11.09 -5.74
CA GLN A 320 -26.89 -11.03 -4.33
C GLN A 320 -27.62 -12.06 -3.47
N SER A 321 -28.82 -12.56 -3.85
CA SER A 321 -29.52 -13.66 -3.13
C SER A 321 -28.77 -14.98 -3.29
N LEU A 322 -28.11 -15.09 -4.41
CA LEU A 322 -27.30 -16.30 -4.64
C LEU A 322 -25.99 -16.24 -3.86
N ALA A 323 -25.53 -15.05 -3.74
CA ALA A 323 -24.31 -14.87 -2.91
C ALA A 323 -24.61 -15.18 -1.43
N LEU A 324 -25.87 -14.92 -1.00
CA LEU A 324 -26.28 -15.23 0.40
C LEU A 324 -26.43 -16.73 0.59
N ILE A 325 -26.88 -17.54 -0.34
CA ILE A 325 -27.12 -19.01 -0.25
C ILE A 325 -25.78 -19.75 -0.34
N SER A 326 -24.79 -19.21 -0.97
CA SER A 326 -23.49 -19.88 -1.15
C SER A 326 -22.61 -19.74 0.09
N MET A 327 -23.12 -19.14 1.17
CA MET A 327 -22.36 -18.92 2.43
C MET A 327 -22.52 -20.14 3.35
N GLN A 328 -23.54 -21.34 3.36
CA GLN A 328 -23.94 -22.54 4.12
C GLN A 328 -23.06 -23.74 3.73
N ASP A 329 -22.31 -23.96 2.81
CA ASP A 329 -21.58 -25.11 2.24
C ASP A 329 -20.12 -25.09 2.69
N PHE A 330 -19.69 -24.48 3.73
CA PHE A 330 -18.26 -24.32 4.03
C PHE A 330 -17.99 -24.73 5.48
N GLU A 331 -18.90 -25.11 6.55
CA GLU A 331 -18.73 -25.34 8.02
C GLU A 331 -18.95 -26.81 8.34
N ASN A 332 -19.77 -27.77 7.65
CA ASN A 332 -20.00 -29.20 7.93
C ASN A 332 -18.90 -30.07 7.30
N ARG A 333 -18.19 -29.63 6.34
CA ARG A 333 -17.08 -30.36 5.68
C ARG A 333 -15.73 -29.97 6.31
N PHE A 334 -15.61 -29.02 7.23
CA PHE A 334 -14.45 -28.43 7.93
C PHE A 334 -14.34 -29.01 9.34
N ASN A 335 -15.39 -29.49 10.14
CA ASN A 335 -15.37 -30.06 11.51
C ASN A 335 -15.07 -31.56 11.46
N GLU A 336 -15.21 -32.35 10.39
CA GLU A 336 -14.83 -33.76 10.20
C GLU A 336 -13.35 -33.90 9.82
N ILE A 337 -12.67 -32.90 9.33
CA ILE A 337 -11.25 -32.90 8.90
C ILE A 337 -10.36 -32.44 10.06
N ILE A 338 -10.80 -31.73 11.08
CA ILE A 338 -10.05 -31.21 12.26
C ILE A 338 -10.05 -32.28 13.35
N THR A 339 -11.01 -33.20 13.53
CA THR A 339 -11.08 -34.29 14.53
C THR A 339 -10.22 -35.47 14.09
N ASN A 340 -9.93 -35.77 12.78
CA ASN A 340 -9.08 -36.86 12.25
C ASN A 340 -7.60 -36.46 12.25
N ILE A 341 -7.25 -35.21 12.25
CA ILE A 341 -5.87 -34.67 12.25
C ILE A 341 -5.38 -34.53 13.69
N SER A 342 -6.27 -34.23 14.66
CA SER A 342 -5.93 -34.15 16.11
C SER A 342 -5.68 -35.54 16.69
N LYS A 343 -6.22 -36.75 16.28
CA LYS A 343 -5.97 -38.15 16.69
C LYS A 343 -4.67 -38.68 16.08
N LEU A 344 -4.18 -38.23 14.99
CA LEU A 344 -2.97 -38.66 14.28
C LEU A 344 -1.72 -37.94 14.80
N VAL A 345 -1.85 -36.67 15.30
CA VAL A 345 -0.78 -35.88 15.94
C VAL A 345 -0.51 -36.43 17.35
N LYS A 346 -1.51 -36.97 18.03
CA LYS A 346 -1.34 -37.61 19.37
C LYS A 346 -0.69 -38.99 19.22
N GLN A 347 -0.84 -39.84 18.16
CA GLN A 347 -0.21 -41.13 17.84
C GLN A 347 1.25 -40.95 17.40
N TRP A 348 1.73 -39.82 16.75
CA TRP A 348 3.13 -39.50 16.38
C TRP A 348 3.92 -39.01 17.60
N LYS A 349 3.28 -38.22 18.46
CA LYS A 349 3.95 -37.77 19.72
C LYS A 349 4.24 -38.96 20.63
N SER A 350 3.39 -40.06 20.63
CA SER A 350 3.61 -41.31 21.39
C SER A 350 4.73 -42.15 20.76
N LEU A 351 5.06 -42.16 19.38
CA LEU A 351 6.15 -42.80 18.61
C LEU A 351 7.48 -42.06 18.83
N ASN A 352 7.52 -40.70 19.07
CA ASN A 352 8.68 -39.85 19.45
C ASN A 352 9.04 -40.05 20.92
N ASP A 353 8.16 -40.44 21.78
CA ASP A 353 8.45 -40.86 23.17
C ASP A 353 9.17 -42.23 23.19
N ASP A 354 8.92 -43.16 22.23
CA ASP A 354 9.61 -44.45 22.06
C ASP A 354 10.97 -44.26 21.38
N GLY A 355 11.09 -43.28 20.39
CA GLY A 355 12.35 -42.78 19.79
C GLY A 355 13.24 -42.07 20.82
N TYR A 356 12.63 -41.25 21.72
CA TYR A 356 13.31 -40.62 22.88
C TYR A 356 13.73 -41.70 23.90
N LYS A 357 12.99 -42.82 24.11
CA LYS A 357 13.36 -43.98 24.96
C LYS A 357 14.52 -44.76 24.33
N LEU A 358 14.61 -44.81 22.99
CA LEU A 358 15.73 -45.45 22.25
C LEU A 358 16.98 -44.56 22.29
N PHE A 359 16.87 -43.22 22.18
CA PHE A 359 17.95 -42.24 22.40
C PHE A 359 18.46 -42.28 23.83
N LYS A 360 17.59 -42.42 24.88
CA LYS A 360 17.98 -42.59 26.30
C LYS A 360 18.69 -43.93 26.52
N LEU A 361 18.25 -44.97 25.79
CA LEU A 361 18.89 -46.31 25.87
C LEU A 361 20.29 -46.28 25.21
N LEU A 362 20.50 -45.45 24.12
CA LEU A 362 21.80 -45.32 23.44
C LEU A 362 22.75 -44.45 24.26
N ILE A 363 22.18 -43.52 24.99
CA ILE A 363 22.96 -42.68 25.92
C ILE A 363 23.34 -43.51 27.15
N ASN A 364 22.40 -44.41 27.67
CA ASN A 364 22.70 -45.33 28.80
C ASN A 364 23.75 -46.37 28.39
N ILE A 365 23.72 -46.79 27.11
CA ILE A 365 24.73 -47.74 26.58
C ILE A 365 26.07 -47.02 26.47
N ARG A 366 26.06 -45.71 26.14
CA ARG A 366 27.25 -44.84 26.11
C ARG A 366 27.82 -44.60 27.51
N LEU A 367 26.99 -44.40 28.50
CA LEU A 367 27.42 -44.14 29.88
C LEU A 367 27.95 -45.42 30.53
N GLN A 368 27.46 -46.55 30.11
CA GLN A 368 27.92 -47.85 30.66
C GLN A 368 29.21 -48.30 29.96
N MET A 369 29.35 -47.90 28.58
CA MET A 369 30.60 -48.14 27.83
C MET A 369 31.73 -47.26 28.38
N LYS A 370 31.30 -46.08 28.81
CA LYS A 370 32.24 -45.17 29.51
C LYS A 370 32.61 -45.71 30.89
N LYS A 371 31.67 -46.35 31.64
CA LYS A 371 31.92 -46.98 32.95
C LYS A 371 32.76 -48.26 32.80
N LEU A 372 32.61 -49.09 31.71
CA LEU A 372 33.38 -50.31 31.41
C LEU A 372 34.80 -49.95 30.95
N LYS A 373 34.92 -48.76 30.23
CA LYS A 373 36.24 -48.21 29.85
C LYS A 373 36.96 -47.61 31.05
N GLU A 374 36.14 -47.00 31.99
CA GLU A 374 36.72 -46.44 33.25
C GLU A 374 37.06 -47.56 34.22
N MET A 375 36.43 -48.78 34.17
CA MET A 375 36.72 -50.00 34.97
C MET A 375 37.90 -50.75 34.35
N GLU A 376 38.23 -50.63 32.93
CA GLU A 376 39.45 -51.09 32.23
C GLU A 376 40.70 -50.36 32.76
N ASP A 377 40.44 -49.09 33.37
CA ASP A 377 41.57 -48.31 33.94
C ASP A 377 41.81 -48.66 35.41
N ASP A 378 40.88 -49.60 36.04
CA ASP A 378 41.07 -50.01 37.46
C ASP A 378 41.35 -51.51 37.53
N ASN A 379 42.31 -52.11 36.77
CA ASN A 379 43.07 -53.37 36.84
C ASN A 379 42.25 -54.50 37.45
N ASN A 380 41.28 -55.01 36.81
CA ASN A 380 40.97 -56.45 36.87
C ASN A 380 39.70 -56.74 36.06
N LEU A 381 39.80 -56.71 34.65
CA LEU A 381 38.80 -57.64 34.07
C LEU A 381 39.16 -57.89 32.60
N ASN A 382 39.26 -59.25 32.14
CA ASN A 382 39.42 -60.16 30.99
C ASN A 382 38.80 -59.59 29.70
N GLU A 383 39.52 -58.80 28.91
CA GLU A 383 39.26 -58.26 27.55
C GLU A 383 38.24 -59.10 26.78
N GLU A 384 38.10 -60.38 27.26
CA GLU A 384 37.14 -61.28 26.58
C GLU A 384 35.73 -61.12 27.16
N LEU A 385 35.59 -60.64 28.40
CA LEU A 385 34.28 -60.39 29.03
C LEU A 385 33.72 -59.03 28.60
N ILE A 386 34.55 -58.06 28.24
CA ILE A 386 34.13 -56.73 27.74
C ILE A 386 33.71 -56.86 26.27
N GLU A 387 34.47 -57.79 25.60
CA GLU A 387 34.14 -57.98 24.17
C GLU A 387 32.87 -58.82 24.01
N ASN A 388 32.68 -59.72 24.99
CA ASN A 388 31.45 -60.54 24.99
C ASN A 388 30.24 -59.75 25.49
N GLU A 389 30.47 -58.77 26.39
CA GLU A 389 29.36 -57.92 26.85
C GLU A 389 29.01 -56.86 25.81
N LEU A 390 30.03 -56.43 25.02
CA LEU A 390 29.79 -55.47 23.94
C LEU A 390 29.11 -56.14 22.75
N LEU A 391 29.42 -57.46 22.63
CA LEU A 391 28.79 -58.25 21.55
C LEU A 391 27.34 -58.61 21.93
N ILE A 392 27.10 -58.89 23.21
CA ILE A 392 25.73 -59.21 23.68
C ILE A 392 24.87 -57.93 23.65
N LYS A 393 25.45 -56.79 23.78
CA LYS A 393 24.67 -55.54 23.84
C LYS A 393 24.46 -54.96 22.43
N SER A 394 25.52 -55.31 21.61
CA SER A 394 25.41 -54.96 20.17
C SER A 394 24.34 -55.83 19.49
N GLU A 395 24.21 -57.05 20.05
CA GLU A 395 23.14 -57.94 19.58
C GLU A 395 21.79 -57.54 20.16
N GLU A 396 21.73 -56.91 21.38
CA GLU A 396 20.51 -56.34 21.98
C GLU A 396 20.06 -55.08 21.22
N ILE A 397 20.95 -54.30 20.62
CA ILE A 397 20.71 -53.08 19.82
C ILE A 397 20.26 -53.49 18.41
N LEU A 398 20.88 -54.63 17.99
CA LEU A 398 20.50 -55.10 16.65
C LEU A 398 19.13 -55.78 16.68
N ARG A 399 18.75 -56.35 17.91
CA ARG A 399 17.41 -56.93 18.08
C ARG A 399 16.36 -55.84 18.28
N LYS A 400 16.76 -54.64 18.74
CA LYS A 400 15.85 -53.49 18.91
C LYS A 400 15.81 -52.64 17.64
N SER A 401 16.78 -52.93 16.59
CA SER A 401 16.88 -52.30 15.25
C SER A 401 15.63 -52.61 14.43
N GLU A 402 14.91 -53.78 14.80
CA GLU A 402 13.60 -54.06 14.16
C GLU A 402 12.50 -53.12 14.69
N ASP A 403 12.66 -52.61 16.03
CA ASP A 403 11.72 -51.62 16.63
C ASP A 403 11.99 -50.21 16.08
N ILE A 404 13.23 -50.08 15.51
CA ILE A 404 13.65 -48.75 15.00
C ILE A 404 13.23 -48.62 13.53
N SER A 405 13.32 -49.82 12.86
CA SER A 405 12.83 -49.82 11.46
C SER A 405 11.31 -49.72 11.42
N ILE A 406 10.64 -50.28 12.52
CA ILE A 406 9.17 -50.21 12.68
C ILE A 406 8.75 -48.80 13.10
N ILE A 407 9.57 -48.17 13.88
CA ILE A 407 9.28 -46.79 14.32
C ILE A 407 9.47 -45.83 13.14
N ILE A 408 10.45 -46.17 12.22
CA ILE A 408 10.73 -45.34 11.03
C ILE A 408 9.65 -45.60 9.97
N PHE A 409 9.26 -46.87 9.97
CA PHE A 409 8.21 -47.25 9.01
C PHE A 409 6.84 -46.70 9.47
N LYS A 410 6.57 -46.77 10.80
CA LYS A 410 5.29 -46.25 11.35
C LYS A 410 5.27 -44.72 11.31
N SER A 411 6.55 -44.11 11.39
CA SER A 411 6.68 -42.63 11.30
C SER A 411 6.50 -42.18 9.85
N LYS A 412 6.89 -43.09 8.92
CA LYS A 412 6.74 -42.79 7.48
C LYS A 412 5.27 -42.91 7.06
N ASN A 413 4.58 -43.87 7.67
CA ASN A 413 3.16 -44.08 7.36
C ASN A 413 2.27 -43.00 7.98
N ILE A 414 2.64 -42.58 9.16
CA ILE A 414 1.91 -41.48 9.83
C ILE A 414 2.16 -40.16 9.10
N PHE A 415 3.51 -40.04 8.56
CA PHE A 415 3.88 -38.86 7.76
C PHE A 415 3.12 -38.85 6.42
N GLU A 416 2.85 -39.93 5.86
CA GLU A 416 2.18 -40.06 4.55
C GLU A 416 0.67 -39.89 4.70
N ASN A 417 0.13 -40.27 5.83
CA ASN A 417 -1.31 -40.11 6.14
C ASN A 417 -1.68 -38.65 6.43
N ILE A 418 -0.73 -37.86 7.12
CA ILE A 418 -0.91 -36.41 7.37
C ILE A 418 -0.78 -35.65 6.03
N ARG A 419 0.05 -36.10 5.11
CA ARG A 419 0.23 -35.52 3.76
C ARG A 419 -1.01 -35.80 2.90
N GLN A 420 -1.66 -36.92 3.07
CA GLN A 420 -2.86 -37.32 2.30
C GLN A 420 -4.09 -36.52 2.76
N ASN A 421 -4.34 -36.21 4.07
CA ASN A 421 -5.46 -35.39 4.58
C ASN A 421 -5.28 -33.90 4.21
N GLN A 422 -3.84 -33.31 4.12
CA GLN A 422 -3.56 -31.97 3.58
C GLN A 422 -3.99 -31.85 2.12
N ASN A 423 -3.83 -32.90 1.42
CA ASN A 423 -4.16 -32.90 0.00
C ASN A 423 -5.64 -32.97 -0.26
N LYS A 424 -6.55 -33.76 0.73
CA LYS A 424 -8.02 -33.82 0.67
C LYS A 424 -8.63 -32.46 1.01
N LEU A 425 -8.07 -31.57 1.96
CA LEU A 425 -8.53 -30.21 2.36
C LEU A 425 -8.19 -29.19 1.28
N LEU A 426 -6.85 -29.34 0.49
CA LEU A 426 -6.46 -28.48 -0.65
C LEU A 426 -7.41 -28.69 -1.83
N ALA A 427 -8.02 -30.00 -1.86
CA ALA A 427 -8.97 -30.39 -2.92
C ALA A 427 -10.37 -29.84 -2.57
N LEU A 428 -10.94 -29.80 -1.27
CA LEU A 428 -12.18 -29.17 -0.80
C LEU A 428 -12.12 -27.64 -0.92
N GLN A 429 -10.73 -26.89 -0.66
CA GLN A 429 -10.50 -25.44 -0.89
C GLN A 429 -10.66 -25.09 -2.38
N LYS A 430 -10.17 -26.03 -3.22
CA LYS A 430 -10.21 -25.85 -4.69
C LYS A 430 -11.61 -26.07 -5.23
N LEU A 431 -12.60 -27.08 -4.57
CA LEU A 431 -14.04 -27.29 -4.88
C LEU A 431 -14.90 -26.15 -4.33
N SER A 432 -14.65 -25.44 -3.09
CA SER A 432 -15.34 -24.27 -2.50
C SER A 432 -15.00 -23.00 -3.28
N GLU A 433 -13.61 -22.84 -4.00
CA GLU A 433 -13.18 -21.70 -4.84
C GLU A 433 -13.82 -21.79 -6.22
N GLU A 434 -14.35 -23.05 -6.57
CA GLU A 434 -14.93 -23.36 -7.89
C GLU A 434 -16.46 -23.44 -7.80
N SER A 435 -17.35 -23.49 -6.75
CA SER A 435 -18.83 -23.36 -6.63
C SER A 435 -19.20 -21.92 -6.24
N SER A 436 -19.42 -21.02 -7.21
CA SER A 436 -19.84 -19.61 -7.17
C SER A 436 -20.88 -19.35 -6.06
N SER A 437 -21.58 -20.49 -5.17
CA SER A 437 -22.63 -20.25 -4.15
C SER A 437 -22.07 -20.45 -2.73
N ILE A 438 -20.74 -20.69 -2.51
CA ILE A 438 -20.16 -20.92 -1.18
C ILE A 438 -18.94 -20.00 -1.01
N GLN A 439 -18.69 -18.87 -1.86
CA GLN A 439 -17.62 -17.85 -1.86
C GLN A 439 -17.95 -16.72 -0.87
N GLN A 440 -18.99 -17.02 0.15
CA GLN A 440 -19.23 -15.82 0.99
C GLN A 440 -18.82 -16.09 2.44
N SER A 441 -17.89 -17.01 2.75
CA SER A 441 -17.35 -16.78 4.11
C SER A 441 -15.82 -16.80 4.08
N SER A 442 -14.96 -15.70 3.46
CA SER A 442 -13.52 -15.36 3.49
C SER A 442 -12.86 -15.86 4.79
N THR A 443 -13.79 -16.19 5.85
CA THR A 443 -13.22 -16.64 7.14
C THR A 443 -13.06 -18.17 7.14
N PHE A 444 -13.80 -19.00 6.26
CA PHE A 444 -13.77 -20.46 6.14
C PHE A 444 -12.66 -20.86 5.17
N LEU A 445 -12.31 -19.98 3.87
CA LEU A 445 -11.18 -20.28 2.95
C LEU A 445 -9.85 -19.82 3.55
N GLN A 446 -10.02 -18.71 4.49
CA GLN A 446 -8.82 -18.25 5.20
C GLN A 446 -8.43 -19.21 6.33
N PHE A 447 -9.50 -19.88 6.93
CA PHE A 447 -9.24 -20.87 7.99
C PHE A 447 -8.73 -22.19 7.37
N ILE A 448 -9.26 -22.66 6.02
CA ILE A 448 -8.78 -23.87 5.33
C ILE A 448 -7.36 -23.60 4.81
N SER A 449 -7.02 -22.31 4.40
CA SER A 449 -5.69 -21.93 3.91
C SER A 449 -4.68 -21.82 5.06
N GLN A 450 -5.28 -21.30 6.33
CA GLN A 450 -4.41 -21.23 7.53
C GLN A 450 -4.13 -22.64 8.08
N THR A 451 -5.10 -23.66 8.01
CA THR A 451 -4.92 -25.03 8.52
C THR A 451 -4.04 -25.85 7.56
N ILE A 452 -4.05 -25.53 6.09
CA ILE A 452 -3.14 -26.18 5.11
C ILE A 452 -1.71 -25.67 5.31
N GLU A 453 -1.60 -24.40 5.79
CA GLU A 453 -0.24 -23.82 6.03
C GLU A 453 0.35 -24.37 7.32
N GLU A 454 -0.49 -24.58 8.35
CA GLU A 454 0.01 -25.16 9.62
C GLU A 454 0.39 -26.65 9.43
N LEU A 455 -0.37 -27.52 8.55
CA LEU A 455 -0.03 -28.94 8.32
C LEU A 455 1.21 -29.02 7.43
N SER A 456 1.50 -27.94 6.50
CA SER A 456 2.71 -27.88 5.66
C SER A 456 3.94 -27.54 6.50
N GLN A 457 3.81 -26.66 7.53
CA GLN A 457 4.88 -26.36 8.50
C GLN A 457 5.22 -27.58 9.36
N LEU A 458 4.26 -28.36 9.78
CA LEU A 458 4.47 -29.55 10.59
C LEU A 458 5.15 -30.63 9.74
N ILE A 459 4.82 -30.81 8.38
CA ILE A 459 5.48 -31.76 7.48
C ILE A 459 6.92 -31.31 7.24
N PHE A 460 7.13 -29.96 7.14
CA PHE A 460 8.48 -29.41 6.98
C PHE A 460 9.32 -29.65 8.24
N MET A 461 8.74 -29.38 9.49
CA MET A 461 9.47 -29.67 10.76
C MET A 461 9.74 -31.17 10.89
N LEU A 462 8.83 -32.04 10.44
CA LEU A 462 8.98 -33.52 10.56
C LEU A 462 9.95 -34.03 9.51
N GLU A 463 10.13 -33.36 8.30
CA GLU A 463 11.11 -33.67 7.25
C GLU A 463 12.53 -33.28 7.68
N LYS A 464 12.61 -32.20 8.38
CA LYS A 464 13.93 -31.75 8.90
C LYS A 464 14.40 -32.65 10.06
N GLU A 465 13.47 -33.12 10.92
CA GLU A 465 13.82 -34.03 12.04
C GLU A 465 14.02 -35.46 11.51
N TYR A 466 13.23 -35.98 10.43
CA TYR A 466 13.42 -37.25 9.70
C TYR A 466 14.73 -37.22 8.91
N LEU A 467 15.19 -36.03 8.26
CA LEU A 467 16.45 -35.85 7.51
C LEU A 467 17.64 -35.74 8.45
N PHE A 468 17.33 -35.19 9.75
CA PHE A 468 18.35 -35.16 10.81
C PHE A 468 18.66 -36.59 11.29
N HIS A 469 17.81 -37.60 11.05
CA HIS A 469 18.00 -38.98 11.55
C HIS A 469 18.20 -39.93 10.38
N SER A 470 18.10 -39.58 9.02
CA SER A 470 18.08 -40.59 7.94
C SER A 470 19.09 -40.22 6.86
N SER A 471 20.08 -39.25 6.92
CA SER A 471 20.69 -39.31 5.56
C SER A 471 22.17 -38.95 5.65
N ALA A 472 22.83 -39.10 6.76
CA ALA A 472 24.30 -39.09 6.52
C ALA A 472 24.99 -40.04 7.50
N LEU A 473 24.22 -40.61 8.39
CA LEU A 473 24.83 -41.40 9.49
C LEU A 473 24.46 -42.87 9.33
N TRP A 474 23.47 -43.23 8.41
CA TRP A 474 23.10 -44.66 8.33
C TRP A 474 23.45 -45.20 6.93
N ASP A 475 23.73 -44.17 5.92
CA ASP A 475 24.32 -44.64 4.64
C ASP A 475 25.79 -45.03 4.81
N PHE A 476 26.45 -44.69 5.93
CA PHE A 476 27.84 -45.04 6.29
C PHE A 476 27.87 -46.27 7.20
N ALA A 477 26.71 -46.66 7.99
CA ALA A 477 26.55 -47.84 8.88
C ALA A 477 26.04 -49.04 8.08
N ILE A 478 25.41 -48.77 6.91
CA ILE A 478 24.79 -49.87 6.14
C ILE A 478 25.77 -50.33 5.06
N ASN A 479 26.95 -49.44 4.84
CA ASN A 479 27.77 -49.84 3.68
C ASN A 479 29.15 -50.33 4.15
N ASP A 480 29.30 -50.79 5.50
CA ASP A 480 30.54 -51.53 5.86
C ASP A 480 30.38 -52.10 7.27
N ASN A 481 29.82 -53.29 7.43
CA ASN A 481 29.61 -54.18 8.60
C ASN A 481 30.92 -54.47 9.34
N ASN A 482 32.08 -53.64 9.12
CA ASN A 482 33.24 -54.05 9.96
C ASN A 482 33.88 -52.84 10.60
N ASN A 483 33.10 -51.93 11.14
CA ASN A 483 33.92 -51.26 12.18
C ASN A 483 33.06 -50.26 12.94
N LEU A 484 32.06 -50.68 13.64
CA LEU A 484 31.31 -50.08 14.75
C LEU A 484 32.22 -49.32 15.71
N ASN A 485 33.51 -49.54 15.71
CA ASN A 485 34.53 -48.89 16.54
C ASN A 485 35.04 -47.59 15.92
N LYS A 486 34.91 -47.39 14.62
CA LYS A 486 35.24 -46.14 13.89
C LYS A 486 34.06 -45.16 13.94
N PHE A 487 32.88 -45.78 14.03
CA PHE A 487 31.60 -45.07 14.25
C PHE A 487 31.57 -44.39 15.63
N LEU A 488 32.11 -45.01 16.67
CA LEU A 488 32.06 -44.50 18.06
C LEU A 488 33.24 -43.54 18.31
N SER A 489 34.20 -43.52 17.41
CA SER A 489 35.38 -42.62 17.51
C SER A 489 35.12 -41.31 16.78
N ILE A 490 34.27 -41.30 15.76
CA ILE A 490 33.93 -40.10 14.98
C ILE A 490 32.79 -39.35 15.68
N ALA A 491 31.91 -40.06 16.28
CA ALA A 491 30.84 -39.51 17.13
C ALA A 491 31.39 -38.94 18.45
N TRP A 492 32.57 -39.38 18.95
CA TRP A 492 33.34 -38.97 20.15
C TRP A 492 34.16 -37.70 19.84
N GLU A 493 34.41 -37.37 18.55
CA GLU A 493 35.30 -36.22 18.24
C GLU A 493 34.47 -35.04 17.75
N ASN A 494 33.09 -35.32 17.76
CA ASN A 494 32.33 -34.14 17.27
C ASN A 494 31.13 -33.88 18.18
N GLN A 495 31.33 -33.84 19.64
CA GLN A 495 30.12 -33.44 20.41
C GLN A 495 30.39 -32.13 21.15
N ILE A 496 29.64 -30.98 20.98
CA ILE A 496 28.43 -30.40 21.60
C ILE A 496 28.86 -29.23 22.50
N TYR A 497 28.64 -27.80 22.03
CA TYR A 497 27.78 -26.94 22.89
C TYR A 497 27.73 -25.54 22.30
N LYS A 498 26.28 -25.07 22.01
CA LYS A 498 25.75 -24.09 23.00
C LYS A 498 24.24 -23.92 22.77
N VAL A 499 23.48 -24.87 23.22
CA VAL A 499 22.18 -24.70 23.91
C VAL A 499 22.40 -24.65 25.43
N SER A 500 22.37 -23.42 26.06
CA SER A 500 21.55 -23.31 27.29
C SER A 500 21.27 -21.83 27.56
N GLU A 501 19.91 -21.38 27.32
CA GLU A 501 19.15 -20.91 28.51
C GLU A 501 17.95 -20.09 28.05
N ASN A 502 16.83 -20.77 27.91
CA ASN A 502 15.62 -20.73 28.79
C ASN A 502 14.42 -20.25 27.97
N GLU A 503 13.43 -21.18 27.62
CA GLU A 503 12.22 -21.94 28.01
C GLU A 503 11.14 -21.01 28.57
N ASP A 504 10.17 -20.74 27.60
CA ASP A 504 8.78 -21.14 27.95
C ASP A 504 7.79 -20.32 27.09
N ASN A 505 7.33 -20.90 25.89
CA ASN A 505 5.84 -21.03 25.85
C ASN A 505 5.39 -21.31 24.40
N ASP A 506 5.54 -22.49 23.83
CA ASP A 506 5.09 -23.27 22.66
C ASP A 506 3.98 -24.25 23.07
N GLU A 507 2.85 -23.69 23.31
CA GLU A 507 1.67 -24.58 23.27
C GLU A 507 0.56 -23.94 22.44
N LYS A 508 0.89 -23.03 21.37
CA LYS A 508 -0.25 -22.38 20.68
C LYS A 508 0.00 -22.34 19.18
N GLN A 509 1.00 -23.25 18.64
CA GLN A 509 1.35 -22.97 17.22
C GLN A 509 1.41 -24.29 16.45
N ILE A 510 0.85 -25.36 17.00
CA ILE A 510 0.97 -26.69 16.37
C ILE A 510 -0.43 -27.14 15.94
N ASN A 511 -1.40 -26.20 15.64
CA ASN A 511 -2.68 -26.80 15.19
C ASN A 511 -3.13 -26.16 13.87
N THR A 512 -2.17 -25.38 13.11
CA THR A 512 -2.43 -24.55 11.90
C THR A 512 -1.69 -25.15 10.71
N LEU A 513 -1.21 -26.56 10.64
CA LEU A 513 -0.35 -26.99 9.52
C LEU A 513 -0.84 -28.30 8.93
N ASN A 514 -2.09 -28.65 9.17
CA ASN A 514 -2.45 -29.95 8.48
C ASN A 514 -3.68 -29.74 7.62
N LEU A 515 -3.89 -28.60 6.88
CA LEU A 515 -5.02 -28.95 5.97
C LEU A 515 -4.85 -28.22 4.64
N LEU A 516 -3.53 -27.78 4.05
CA LEU A 516 -3.07 -27.27 2.74
C LEU A 516 -2.39 -28.38 1.95
N LEU A 517 -2.75 -29.77 2.05
CA LEU A 517 -1.99 -30.66 1.09
C LEU A 517 -2.92 -31.74 0.57
N SER A 518 -3.86 -31.43 -0.22
CA SER A 518 -3.72 -32.34 -1.39
C SER A 518 -4.87 -32.11 -2.37
N ASN A 519 -4.63 -31.70 -3.72
CA ASN A 519 -4.63 -31.76 -5.19
C ASN A 519 -4.50 -33.18 -5.72
N GLU A 520 -5.54 -33.83 -6.45
CA GLU A 520 -5.32 -33.95 -7.92
C GLU A 520 -6.63 -34.35 -8.59
N PRO A 521 -6.60 -34.30 -10.11
CA PRO A 521 -6.81 -33.68 -11.42
C PRO A 521 -7.99 -34.31 -12.16
N ILE A 522 -9.07 -33.42 -12.81
CA ILE A 522 -9.92 -34.19 -13.76
C ILE A 522 -9.84 -33.51 -15.14
N ASN A 523 -9.19 -34.06 -16.36
CA ASN A 523 -9.46 -34.29 -17.79
C ASN A 523 -10.86 -33.81 -18.20
N GLY A 524 -11.10 -32.88 -19.32
CA GLY A 524 -11.33 -32.65 -20.75
C GLY A 524 -12.21 -31.41 -20.96
N PRO A 525 -11.97 -30.78 -22.34
CA PRO A 525 -12.12 -29.83 -23.46
C PRO A 525 -13.61 -29.53 -23.74
N ASN A 526 -14.30 -28.59 -23.03
CA ASN A 526 -15.53 -28.12 -23.72
C ASN A 526 -15.79 -26.65 -23.36
N SER A 527 -14.75 -25.84 -23.57
CA SER A 527 -15.27 -24.46 -23.37
C SER A 527 -15.17 -23.68 -24.69
N ALA A 528 -16.23 -23.43 -25.51
CA ALA A 528 -16.46 -22.48 -26.62
C ALA A 528 -15.33 -21.45 -26.72
N PHE A 529 -14.48 -21.25 -25.75
CA PHE A 529 -13.43 -20.22 -25.70
C PHE A 529 -12.09 -20.78 -26.18
N PHE A 530 -11.92 -22.17 -26.03
CA PHE A 530 -10.66 -22.79 -26.49
C PHE A 530 -10.67 -22.92 -28.02
N GLU A 531 -11.93 -23.10 -28.52
CA GLU A 531 -12.04 -23.16 -29.99
C GLU A 531 -11.83 -21.78 -30.63
N GLU A 532 -12.33 -20.77 -30.01
CA GLU A 532 -12.10 -19.38 -30.46
C GLU A 532 -10.62 -18.98 -30.32
N VAL A 533 -9.98 -19.36 -29.19
CA VAL A 533 -8.55 -19.02 -28.99
C VAL A 533 -7.71 -19.73 -30.05
N ARG A 534 -8.11 -20.95 -30.30
CA ARG A 534 -7.33 -21.72 -31.30
C ARG A 534 -7.54 -21.14 -32.70
N LEU A 535 -8.80 -20.82 -33.02
CA LEU A 535 -9.09 -20.28 -34.35
C LEU A 535 -8.41 -18.94 -34.58
N VAL A 536 -8.47 -18.01 -33.58
CA VAL A 536 -7.87 -16.66 -33.73
C VAL A 536 -6.35 -16.77 -33.75
N ALA A 537 -5.79 -17.69 -32.92
CA ALA A 537 -4.31 -17.86 -32.91
C ALA A 537 -3.83 -18.39 -34.27
N ASN A 538 -4.66 -19.31 -34.88
CA ASN A 538 -4.25 -19.84 -36.19
C ASN A 538 -4.38 -18.77 -37.29
N GLN A 539 -5.43 -17.93 -37.15
CA GLN A 539 -5.58 -16.83 -38.13
C GLN A 539 -4.42 -15.83 -38.03
N GLN A 540 -4.05 -15.45 -36.81
CA GLN A 540 -2.94 -14.49 -36.65
C GLN A 540 -1.61 -15.12 -37.08
N LEU A 541 -1.48 -16.39 -36.87
CA LEU A 541 -0.25 -17.07 -37.33
C LEU A 541 -0.15 -17.02 -38.86
N GLN A 542 -1.29 -17.21 -39.58
CA GLN A 542 -1.26 -17.11 -41.06
C GLN A 542 -0.88 -15.70 -41.51
N HIS A 543 -1.42 -14.75 -40.68
CA HIS A 543 -1.07 -13.35 -41.03
C HIS A 543 0.41 -13.07 -40.78
N ALA A 544 0.91 -13.62 -39.73
CA ALA A 544 2.33 -13.38 -39.42
C ALA A 544 3.23 -14.07 -40.44
N LEU A 545 2.76 -15.15 -41.12
CA LEU A 545 3.63 -15.89 -42.06
C LEU A 545 3.44 -15.35 -43.47
N ALA A 546 2.43 -14.52 -43.64
CA ALA A 546 2.18 -14.00 -45.00
C ALA A 546 3.33 -13.10 -45.47
N ASP A 547 3.72 -13.30 -46.74
CA ASP A 547 4.91 -12.62 -47.28
C ASP A 547 4.56 -11.15 -47.63
N VAL A 548 5.44 -10.31 -47.15
CA VAL A 548 5.19 -8.86 -47.37
C VAL A 548 6.20 -8.32 -48.38
N SER A 549 7.20 -9.22 -48.93
CA SER A 549 8.32 -8.81 -49.80
C SER A 549 8.08 -9.33 -51.23
N LYS A 550 7.55 -8.43 -52.25
CA LYS A 550 7.96 -8.11 -53.64
C LYS A 550 7.21 -9.01 -54.63
N ASN A 551 5.81 -9.39 -54.43
CA ASN A 551 4.86 -9.70 -55.54
C ASN A 551 3.43 -9.57 -55.06
N ASN A 552 3.04 -8.28 -54.53
CA ASN A 552 1.75 -7.68 -54.15
C ASN A 552 0.57 -8.63 -54.41
N THR A 553 0.61 -9.87 -53.93
CA THR A 553 -0.66 -10.60 -54.20
C THR A 553 -1.63 -10.37 -53.03
N GLU A 554 -1.12 -9.37 -51.88
CA GLU A 554 -2.13 -9.25 -50.80
C GLU A 554 -2.24 -7.78 -50.36
N GLY A 555 -1.57 -6.76 -51.21
CA GLY A 555 -1.94 -5.34 -51.01
C GLY A 555 -1.19 -4.70 -49.84
N TRP A 556 0.04 -5.25 -49.11
CA TRP A 556 0.77 -4.66 -47.97
C TRP A 556 1.71 -3.56 -48.47
N GLU A 557 1.58 -2.38 -47.75
CA GLU A 557 2.45 -1.23 -48.11
C GLU A 557 3.41 -0.90 -46.97
N LEU A 558 4.71 -0.72 -47.37
CA LEU A 558 5.70 -0.35 -46.33
C LEU A 558 5.35 1.00 -45.70
N PHE A 559 5.21 0.95 -44.35
CA PHE A 559 4.67 2.07 -43.55
C PHE A 559 5.79 2.72 -42.73
N VAL A 560 6.82 2.04 -42.16
CA VAL A 560 7.94 2.60 -41.37
C VAL A 560 9.14 1.67 -41.55
N GLU A 561 10.23 2.39 -41.96
CA GLU A 561 11.50 1.64 -42.02
C GLU A 561 12.57 2.35 -41.19
N ASP A 562 13.01 1.64 -40.22
CA ASP A 562 14.05 2.19 -39.33
C ASP A 562 14.99 1.05 -38.90
N GLY A 563 16.26 0.95 -39.51
CA GLY A 563 17.25 -0.11 -39.27
C GLY A 563 16.68 -1.50 -39.61
N ASN A 564 16.75 -2.48 -38.49
CA ASN A 564 16.28 -3.88 -38.70
C ASN A 564 14.78 -3.99 -38.44
N LEU A 565 14.15 -2.86 -38.19
CA LEU A 565 12.70 -2.92 -37.94
C LEU A 565 11.96 -2.35 -39.17
N LYS A 566 11.24 -3.20 -39.77
CA LYS A 566 10.37 -2.76 -40.88
C LYS A 566 8.89 -3.01 -40.54
N MET A 567 8.02 -2.00 -40.90
CA MET A 567 6.58 -2.17 -40.57
C MET A 567 5.74 -1.98 -41.83
N TYR A 568 4.83 -2.83 -42.02
CA TYR A 568 3.97 -2.79 -43.22
C TYR A 568 2.51 -2.65 -42.80
N LYS A 569 1.77 -2.02 -43.79
CA LYS A 569 0.33 -1.83 -43.44
C LYS A 569 -0.54 -2.32 -44.61
N LEU A 570 -1.78 -2.75 -44.26
CA LEU A 570 -2.74 -3.24 -45.27
C LEU A 570 -4.11 -2.59 -45.01
N GLU A 571 -4.74 -1.86 -46.24
CA GLU A 571 -5.99 -1.12 -45.98
C GLU A 571 -7.20 -2.02 -46.24
N ASN A 572 -7.85 -2.37 -45.07
CA ASN A 572 -9.10 -3.14 -45.29
C ASN A 572 -10.26 -2.47 -44.55
N GLU A 573 -11.48 -2.28 -45.28
CA GLU A 573 -12.69 -1.67 -44.68
C GLU A 573 -13.81 -2.72 -44.58
N ILE A 574 -14.15 -3.04 -43.28
CA ILE A 574 -15.29 -3.97 -43.14
C ILE A 574 -16.43 -3.22 -42.43
N ASP A 575 -17.64 -3.01 -43.13
CA ASP A 575 -18.88 -2.40 -42.60
C ASP A 575 -18.67 -0.91 -42.29
N GLY A 576 -17.79 -0.17 -43.11
CA GLY A 576 -17.68 1.30 -43.00
C GLY A 576 -16.67 1.72 -41.92
N ILE A 577 -15.91 0.63 -41.23
CA ILE A 577 -14.93 0.86 -40.16
C ILE A 577 -13.58 0.31 -40.63
N VAL A 578 -12.63 1.27 -40.68
CA VAL A 578 -11.29 0.93 -41.21
C VAL A 578 -10.58 -0.01 -40.23
N ILE A 579 -10.36 -1.35 -40.62
CA ILE A 579 -9.55 -2.30 -39.81
C ILE A 579 -8.10 -2.28 -40.34
N ASP A 580 -7.16 -1.55 -39.61
CA ASP A 580 -5.81 -1.30 -40.16
C ASP A 580 -4.84 -2.37 -39.64
N PRO A 581 -4.73 -3.62 -40.31
CA PRO A 581 -3.74 -4.60 -39.83
C PRO A 581 -2.30 -4.13 -40.09
N LEU A 582 -1.46 -4.23 -38.93
CA LEU A 582 -0.05 -3.80 -39.00
C LEU A 582 0.86 -5.02 -38.81
N LYS A 583 1.91 -5.00 -39.62
CA LYS A 583 2.90 -6.07 -39.46
C LYS A 583 4.32 -5.47 -39.37
N ALA A 584 4.97 -5.96 -38.20
CA ALA A 584 6.34 -5.42 -38.01
C ALA A 584 7.35 -6.58 -37.98
N LEU A 585 8.43 -6.30 -38.71
CA LEU A 585 9.52 -7.28 -38.68
C LEU A 585 10.75 -6.71 -37.96
N HIS A 586 11.31 -7.62 -36.96
CA HIS A 586 12.43 -7.16 -36.12
C HIS A 586 13.32 -8.36 -35.77
N CYS A 587 14.65 -8.03 -35.53
CA CYS A 587 15.53 -9.14 -35.12
C CYS A 587 16.42 -8.69 -33.96
N ILE A 588 16.69 -9.82 -33.12
CA ILE A 588 17.57 -9.51 -31.96
C ILE A 588 18.56 -10.66 -31.81
N ASP A 589 19.90 -10.22 -31.54
CA ASP A 589 20.95 -11.25 -31.40
C ASP A 589 21.07 -11.71 -29.93
N GLY A 590 21.37 -13.05 -29.78
CA GLY A 590 21.82 -13.52 -28.44
C GLY A 590 20.63 -14.00 -27.61
N VAL A 591 19.41 -14.05 -28.24
CA VAL A 591 18.22 -14.51 -27.51
C VAL A 591 17.49 -15.54 -28.39
N THR A 592 17.03 -16.60 -27.66
CA THR A 592 16.28 -17.58 -28.47
C THR A 592 14.79 -17.21 -28.53
N ALA A 593 14.10 -17.83 -29.45
CA ALA A 593 12.65 -17.57 -29.62
C ALA A 593 11.87 -17.96 -28.38
N ARG A 594 12.20 -19.01 -27.69
CA ARG A 594 11.47 -19.45 -26.48
C ARG A 594 11.69 -18.48 -25.31
N GLU A 595 12.88 -17.99 -25.27
CA GLU A 595 13.16 -17.06 -24.15
C GLU A 595 12.41 -15.74 -24.35
N PHE A 596 12.40 -15.33 -25.53
CA PHE A 596 11.73 -14.05 -25.81
C PHE A 596 10.22 -14.17 -25.59
N ILE A 597 9.62 -15.28 -25.98
CA ILE A 597 8.15 -15.45 -25.90
C ILE A 597 7.75 -15.72 -24.45
N ASP A 598 8.60 -16.34 -23.68
CA ASP A 598 8.25 -16.63 -22.26
C ASP A 598 8.19 -15.33 -21.44
N ILE A 599 9.06 -14.51 -21.86
CA ILE A 599 9.05 -13.25 -21.08
C ILE A 599 7.88 -12.38 -21.52
N PHE A 600 7.61 -12.42 -22.85
CA PHE A 600 6.47 -11.63 -23.34
C PHE A 600 5.15 -12.19 -22.80
N PHE A 601 5.02 -13.49 -22.55
CA PHE A 601 3.77 -14.15 -22.12
C PHE A 601 3.58 -14.02 -20.60
N ASP A 602 4.64 -13.74 -19.86
CA ASP A 602 4.55 -13.75 -18.38
C ASP A 602 3.94 -12.44 -17.87
N PRO A 603 2.81 -12.57 -17.19
CA PRO A 603 2.04 -11.38 -16.78
C PRO A 603 2.72 -10.59 -15.67
N PHE A 604 3.53 -11.23 -14.89
CA PHE A 604 4.21 -10.54 -13.77
C PHE A 604 5.41 -9.74 -14.28
N ILE A 605 5.85 -10.22 -15.43
CA ILE A 605 7.04 -9.51 -15.96
C ILE A 605 6.58 -8.29 -16.79
N LYS A 606 5.35 -8.33 -17.26
CA LYS A 606 4.79 -7.24 -18.07
C LYS A 606 4.71 -5.93 -17.26
N GLN A 607 4.61 -5.98 -15.86
CA GLN A 607 4.53 -4.77 -15.01
C GLN A 607 5.93 -4.23 -14.71
N GLU A 608 6.85 -5.08 -15.04
CA GLU A 608 8.24 -4.67 -14.75
C GLU A 608 8.79 -3.76 -15.85
N TRP A 609 8.38 -3.98 -17.11
CA TRP A 609 9.03 -3.17 -18.16
C TRP A 609 8.03 -2.19 -18.77
N ASP A 610 6.67 -2.40 -18.65
CA ASP A 610 5.66 -1.51 -19.26
C ASP A 610 5.08 -0.57 -18.19
N ASP A 611 5.48 0.73 -18.29
CA ASP A 611 5.20 1.73 -17.22
C ASP A 611 3.77 2.29 -17.34
N THR A 612 3.14 1.83 -18.47
CA THR A 612 1.75 2.30 -18.62
C THR A 612 0.78 1.36 -17.90
N ILE A 613 1.25 0.22 -17.33
CA ILE A 613 0.34 -0.76 -16.69
C ILE A 613 0.47 -0.62 -15.17
N GLN A 614 -0.58 -0.16 -14.59
CA GLN A 614 -0.64 -0.01 -13.11
C GLN A 614 -0.79 -1.36 -12.42
N SER A 615 -1.67 -2.17 -13.06
CA SER A 615 -1.79 -3.51 -12.47
C SER A 615 -2.18 -4.51 -13.56
N CYS A 616 -1.50 -5.70 -13.61
CA CYS A 616 -1.82 -6.82 -14.51
C CYS A 616 -2.09 -8.10 -13.71
N VAL A 617 -3.35 -8.51 -13.74
CA VAL A 617 -3.72 -9.63 -12.84
C VAL A 617 -4.28 -10.78 -13.71
N ILE A 618 -3.71 -11.90 -13.46
CA ILE A 618 -4.25 -13.07 -14.20
C ILE A 618 -5.65 -13.40 -13.66
N ILE A 619 -6.60 -13.19 -14.45
CA ILE A 619 -8.00 -13.39 -14.06
C ILE A 619 -8.35 -14.88 -14.07
N GLU A 620 -7.73 -15.44 -14.98
CA GLU A 620 -7.97 -16.88 -15.11
C GLU A 620 -6.84 -17.51 -15.93
N GLN A 621 -6.26 -18.69 -15.36
CA GLN A 621 -5.25 -19.44 -16.15
C GLN A 621 -5.88 -20.72 -16.72
N LEU A 622 -6.07 -20.71 -18.03
CA LEU A 622 -6.77 -21.83 -18.69
C LEU A 622 -5.86 -23.05 -18.83
N SER A 623 -4.64 -22.82 -19.01
CA SER A 623 -3.57 -23.83 -19.02
C SER A 623 -2.22 -23.16 -18.79
N PRO A 624 -1.20 -24.05 -18.61
CA PRO A 624 0.12 -23.42 -18.39
C PRO A 624 0.50 -22.50 -19.56
N ASP A 625 -0.25 -22.58 -20.74
CA ASP A 625 0.17 -21.77 -21.91
C ASP A 625 -0.94 -20.81 -22.32
N SER A 626 -2.03 -20.71 -21.52
CA SER A 626 -3.12 -19.78 -21.89
C SER A 626 -3.68 -19.11 -20.63
N VAL A 627 -3.80 -17.74 -20.79
CA VAL A 627 -4.23 -17.05 -19.55
C VAL A 627 -5.11 -15.87 -19.96
N PHE A 628 -6.06 -15.50 -19.08
CA PHE A 628 -6.80 -14.23 -19.24
C PHE A 628 -6.19 -13.13 -18.35
N LEU A 629 -6.00 -12.06 -19.05
CA LEU A 629 -5.33 -11.02 -18.24
C LEU A 629 -6.17 -9.74 -18.18
N HIS A 630 -6.28 -9.29 -16.90
CA HIS A 630 -6.90 -7.95 -16.75
C HIS A 630 -5.82 -6.90 -16.48
N GLN A 631 -5.87 -5.94 -17.44
CA GLN A 631 -4.81 -4.91 -17.28
C GLN A 631 -5.43 -3.54 -16.99
N VAL A 632 -4.88 -2.98 -15.84
CA VAL A 632 -5.30 -1.59 -15.54
C VAL A 632 -4.13 -0.64 -15.85
N HIS A 633 -4.49 0.30 -16.71
CA HIS A 633 -3.41 1.22 -17.13
C HIS A 633 -3.43 2.51 -16.30
N ARG A 634 -2.18 3.10 -16.13
CA ARG A 634 -1.98 4.33 -15.34
C ARG A 634 -2.56 5.52 -16.11
N ARG A 635 -3.20 6.48 -15.45
CA ARG A 635 -3.95 7.63 -16.00
C ARG A 635 -3.04 8.52 -16.84
N ILE A 636 -2.88 8.20 -18.12
CA ILE A 636 -1.92 9.04 -18.88
C ILE A 636 -2.67 9.77 -19.98
N TRP A 637 -4.15 9.76 -19.87
CA TRP A 637 -5.00 10.52 -20.82
C TRP A 637 -5.92 9.53 -21.55
N PRO A 638 -7.52 9.69 -21.55
CA PRO A 638 -8.44 10.70 -21.00
C PRO A 638 -8.96 10.31 -19.61
N THR A 639 -8.83 11.29 -18.58
CA THR A 639 -9.38 11.64 -17.26
C THR A 639 -10.12 10.46 -16.63
N ALA A 640 -9.95 9.11 -17.31
CA ALA A 640 -10.52 7.93 -16.62
C ALA A 640 -9.58 6.72 -16.77
N THR A 641 -9.36 6.08 -15.69
CA THR A 641 -8.57 4.83 -15.62
C THR A 641 -9.09 3.82 -16.66
N ARG A 642 -8.07 3.47 -17.59
CA ARG A 642 -8.41 2.54 -18.69
C ARG A 642 -8.12 1.09 -18.26
N GLU A 643 -9.26 0.28 -18.49
CA GLU A 643 -9.10 -1.15 -18.14
C GLU A 643 -9.38 -2.02 -19.37
N SER A 644 -8.39 -2.97 -19.53
CA SER A 644 -8.65 -3.87 -20.67
C SER A 644 -8.48 -5.33 -20.24
N LEU A 645 -9.25 -6.14 -20.86
CA LEU A 645 -9.17 -7.59 -20.61
C LEU A 645 -8.71 -8.30 -21.88
N PHE A 646 -7.62 -9.29 -21.65
CA PHE A 646 -7.07 -10.03 -22.79
C PHE A 646 -7.06 -11.53 -22.45
N TRP A 647 -7.28 -12.26 -23.50
CA TRP A 647 -6.67 -13.59 -23.25
C TRP A 647 -5.36 -13.73 -24.04
N SER A 648 -4.42 -14.48 -23.37
CA SER A 648 -3.07 -14.64 -23.97
C SER A 648 -2.75 -16.13 -24.08
N GLN A 649 -2.26 -16.51 -25.25
CA GLN A 649 -1.91 -17.92 -25.46
C GLN A 649 -0.52 -18.04 -26.08
N ARG A 650 0.19 -18.98 -25.45
CA ARG A 650 1.54 -19.25 -25.96
C ARG A 650 1.56 -20.60 -26.69
N LEU A 651 2.26 -20.59 -27.87
CA LEU A 651 2.22 -21.83 -28.66
C LEU A 651 3.61 -22.13 -29.23
N ASN A 652 3.86 -23.49 -29.22
CA ASN A 652 5.05 -23.93 -29.98
C ASN A 652 4.66 -24.23 -31.43
N VAL A 653 5.28 -23.44 -32.33
CA VAL A 653 4.86 -23.60 -33.75
C VAL A 653 6.09 -23.98 -34.59
N SER A 654 6.82 -24.79 -34.04
CA SER A 654 8.10 -25.15 -34.71
C SER A 654 7.83 -25.96 -35.96
N SER A 655 6.68 -26.63 -36.07
CA SER A 655 6.33 -27.39 -37.29
C SER A 655 6.13 -26.46 -38.50
N LYS A 656 5.92 -25.16 -38.28
CA LYS A 656 5.68 -24.20 -39.38
C LYS A 656 6.79 -23.15 -39.44
N LYS A 657 8.01 -23.46 -38.98
CA LYS A 657 9.15 -22.52 -38.93
C LYS A 657 9.78 -22.40 -40.33
N SER A 658 10.50 -21.32 -40.52
CA SER A 658 11.25 -21.19 -41.79
C SER A 658 12.42 -22.17 -41.87
N SER A 659 12.77 -22.56 -43.09
CA SER A 659 13.78 -23.62 -43.30
C SER A 659 15.09 -23.29 -42.60
N ASP A 660 15.29 -22.07 -42.27
CA ASP A 660 16.58 -21.69 -41.66
C ASP A 660 16.43 -21.46 -40.16
N ALA A 661 15.22 -21.81 -39.56
CA ALA A 661 14.98 -21.54 -38.13
C ALA A 661 15.08 -22.85 -37.33
N PHE A 662 15.83 -22.79 -36.14
CA PHE A 662 15.97 -23.96 -35.24
C PHE A 662 14.67 -24.26 -34.51
N ASP A 663 13.97 -23.27 -34.01
CA ASP A 663 12.63 -23.46 -33.39
C ASP A 663 11.81 -22.17 -33.56
N ALA A 664 10.47 -22.37 -33.39
CA ALA A 664 9.59 -21.18 -33.54
C ALA A 664 8.47 -21.22 -32.50
N TRP A 665 8.27 -19.97 -31.91
CA TRP A 665 7.24 -19.87 -30.85
C TRP A 665 6.39 -18.63 -31.11
N MET A 666 5.07 -18.74 -30.54
CA MET A 666 4.21 -17.56 -30.77
C MET A 666 3.34 -17.31 -29.53
N VAL A 667 3.13 -15.96 -29.31
CA VAL A 667 2.12 -15.62 -28.29
C VAL A 667 1.04 -14.76 -28.95
N CYS A 668 -0.17 -15.11 -28.64
CA CYS A 668 -1.29 -14.31 -29.20
C CYS A 668 -2.15 -13.74 -28.08
N ASN A 669 -2.39 -12.37 -28.27
CA ASN A 669 -3.21 -11.69 -27.27
C ASN A 669 -4.44 -11.06 -27.96
N LYS A 670 -5.59 -11.29 -27.35
CA LYS A 670 -6.78 -10.66 -27.97
C LYS A 670 -7.65 -10.05 -26.88
N SER A 671 -8.07 -8.79 -27.33
CA SER A 671 -8.98 -8.14 -26.37
C SER A 671 -10.34 -8.86 -26.38
N THR A 672 -10.72 -9.04 -25.19
CA THR A 672 -12.00 -9.76 -25.15
C THR A 672 -12.88 -9.18 -24.04
N ASN A 673 -14.15 -9.35 -24.19
CA ASN A 673 -15.08 -8.88 -23.14
C ASN A 673 -15.79 -10.06 -22.48
N ARG A 674 -15.63 -9.86 -21.19
CA ARG A 674 -16.36 -10.92 -20.48
C ARG A 674 -17.36 -10.29 -19.51
N LYS A 675 -18.48 -10.74 -19.58
CA LYS A 675 -19.61 -10.14 -18.81
C LYS A 675 -19.36 -10.27 -17.30
N ASP A 676 -18.41 -11.27 -16.95
CA ASP A 676 -18.08 -11.54 -15.53
C ASP A 676 -16.90 -10.68 -15.05
N VAL A 677 -16.30 -9.90 -16.00
CA VAL A 677 -15.27 -8.94 -15.56
C VAL A 677 -15.71 -7.53 -15.97
N GLU A 678 -16.28 -6.75 -14.81
CA GLU A 678 -16.80 -5.40 -15.14
C GLU A 678 -15.66 -4.38 -15.17
N LEU A 679 -15.43 -3.90 -16.45
CA LEU A 679 -14.36 -2.88 -16.56
C LEU A 679 -14.95 -1.50 -16.25
N SER A 680 -14.50 -0.74 -15.31
CA SER A 680 -14.88 0.55 -14.67
C SER A 680 -14.93 1.68 -15.71
N SER A 681 -14.41 1.51 -17.09
CA SER A 681 -14.39 2.69 -17.99
C SER A 681 -15.57 2.63 -18.97
N SER A 682 -16.52 3.77 -19.09
CA SER A 682 -17.63 3.98 -20.03
C SER A 682 -17.25 3.53 -21.46
N SER A 683 -17.89 2.45 -22.09
CA SER A 683 -17.93 1.81 -23.43
C SER A 683 -17.66 2.83 -24.54
N ALA A 684 -17.57 4.22 -24.28
CA ALA A 684 -17.53 5.23 -25.35
C ALA A 684 -16.09 5.62 -25.69
N VAL A 685 -14.97 4.83 -25.16
CA VAL A 685 -13.59 5.16 -25.59
C VAL A 685 -12.81 3.85 -25.72
N ARG A 686 -13.47 2.68 -26.28
CA ARG A 686 -12.67 1.42 -26.15
C ARG A 686 -12.04 1.07 -27.50
N VAL A 687 -10.63 1.09 -27.57
CA VAL A 687 -9.89 0.54 -28.73
C VAL A 687 -9.61 -0.95 -28.50
N LYS A 688 -10.18 -1.86 -29.31
CA LYS A 688 -9.95 -3.32 -29.20
C LYS A 688 -8.76 -3.75 -30.09
N PHE A 689 -7.91 -4.77 -29.35
CA PHE A 689 -6.68 -5.15 -30.06
C PHE A 689 -6.62 -6.67 -30.15
N THR A 690 -6.18 -7.06 -31.27
CA THR A 690 -5.66 -8.43 -31.40
C THR A 690 -4.21 -8.39 -31.88
N ILE A 691 -3.36 -9.08 -30.95
CA ILE A 691 -1.92 -8.96 -31.26
C ILE A 691 -1.30 -10.36 -31.19
N ALA A 692 -0.40 -10.52 -32.14
CA ALA A 692 0.38 -11.76 -32.08
C ALA A 692 1.86 -11.49 -32.36
N MET A 693 2.70 -12.28 -31.53
CA MET A 693 4.16 -12.14 -31.73
C MET A 693 4.77 -13.52 -32.02
N LEU A 694 5.29 -13.54 -33.27
CA LEU A 694 5.97 -14.79 -33.66
C LEU A 694 7.48 -14.61 -33.66
N CYS A 695 8.14 -15.63 -32.96
CA CYS A 695 9.61 -15.51 -32.87
C CYS A 695 10.25 -16.82 -33.34
N GLN A 696 11.33 -16.59 -34.12
CA GLN A 696 12.06 -17.79 -34.58
C GLN A 696 13.56 -17.64 -34.26
N THR A 697 14.08 -18.82 -33.76
CA THR A 697 15.52 -18.80 -33.44
C THR A 697 16.31 -19.23 -34.69
N ILE A 698 17.29 -18.22 -35.08
CA ILE A 698 18.13 -18.52 -36.25
C ILE A 698 19.58 -18.74 -35.79
N LEU A 699 20.09 -19.85 -36.36
CA LEU A 699 21.52 -20.07 -36.04
C LEU A 699 22.39 -19.51 -37.18
N LYS A 700 23.29 -18.59 -36.79
CA LYS A 700 24.07 -17.86 -37.81
C LYS A 700 25.23 -18.72 -38.32
N THR A 701 25.51 -19.92 -37.57
CA THR A 701 26.64 -20.77 -38.00
C THR A 701 26.21 -22.24 -37.97
N ASN A 702 26.92 -23.13 -38.65
CA ASN A 702 26.62 -24.59 -38.67
C ASN A 702 27.46 -25.33 -37.63
N LYS A 703 27.83 -24.62 -36.59
CA LYS A 703 28.61 -25.32 -35.55
C LYS A 703 27.72 -26.30 -34.78
N PRO A 704 28.36 -27.48 -34.34
CA PRO A 704 27.59 -28.41 -33.49
C PRO A 704 27.06 -27.71 -32.23
N ILE A 705 25.74 -28.10 -31.78
CA ILE A 705 24.97 -27.44 -30.70
C ILE A 705 25.86 -27.25 -29.46
N GLU A 706 26.86 -28.09 -29.35
CA GLU A 706 27.68 -28.03 -28.11
C GLU A 706 28.73 -26.92 -28.21
N GLU A 707 28.87 -26.36 -29.39
CA GLU A 707 29.93 -25.33 -29.55
C GLU A 707 29.31 -23.97 -29.87
N LEU A 708 27.95 -23.95 -29.73
CA LEU A 708 27.25 -22.71 -30.10
C LEU A 708 27.33 -21.71 -28.94
N THR A 709 27.69 -20.47 -29.33
CA THR A 709 27.65 -19.38 -28.33
C THR A 709 26.50 -18.42 -28.65
N ARG A 710 26.20 -17.55 -27.63
CA ARG A 710 25.03 -16.65 -27.81
C ARG A 710 25.22 -15.73 -29.02
N ASP A 711 26.52 -15.52 -29.45
CA ASP A 711 26.78 -14.68 -30.64
C ASP A 711 26.36 -15.40 -31.93
N ASP A 712 26.04 -16.70 -31.69
CA ASP A 712 25.72 -17.48 -32.90
C ASP A 712 24.19 -17.61 -33.03
N ILE A 713 23.45 -16.87 -32.13
CA ILE A 713 21.98 -17.09 -32.11
C ILE A 713 21.30 -15.74 -32.38
N GLN A 714 20.33 -15.79 -33.30
CA GLN A 714 19.54 -14.57 -33.57
C GLN A 714 18.05 -14.92 -33.53
N CYS A 715 17.37 -14.04 -32.90
CA CYS A 715 15.91 -14.29 -32.82
C CYS A 715 15.19 -13.35 -33.81
N LYS A 716 14.51 -14.01 -34.76
CA LYS A 716 13.67 -13.21 -35.69
C LYS A 716 12.25 -13.04 -35.13
N ILE A 717 11.78 -11.71 -35.25
CA ILE A 717 10.50 -11.43 -34.54
C ILE A 717 9.52 -10.86 -35.58
N VAL A 718 8.37 -11.45 -35.57
CA VAL A 718 7.30 -10.87 -36.39
C VAL A 718 6.11 -10.51 -35.47
N TYR A 719 5.79 -9.18 -35.57
CA TYR A 719 4.69 -8.71 -34.71
C TYR A 719 3.52 -8.27 -35.59
N VAL A 720 2.32 -8.85 -35.24
CA VAL A 720 1.14 -8.45 -36.04
C VAL A 720 0.06 -7.91 -35.09
N ALA A 721 -0.49 -6.77 -35.61
CA ALA A 721 -1.53 -6.20 -34.74
C ALA A 721 -2.74 -5.78 -35.58
N GLU A 722 -3.89 -6.14 -35.04
CA GLU A 722 -5.14 -5.62 -35.64
C GLU A 722 -5.90 -4.73 -34.65
N VAL A 723 -6.15 -3.42 -35.09
CA VAL A 723 -6.73 -2.47 -34.11
C VAL A 723 -8.14 -2.10 -34.58
N HIS A 724 -9.02 -2.08 -33.51
CA HIS A 724 -10.40 -1.63 -33.81
C HIS A 724 -10.73 -0.38 -32.97
N PRO A 725 -10.72 0.83 -33.54
CA PRO A 725 -10.76 2.09 -32.76
C PRO A 725 -12.19 2.49 -32.38
N GLY A 726 -13.22 1.60 -32.38
CA GLY A 726 -14.54 1.77 -31.73
C GLY A 726 -15.23 3.07 -32.17
N GLY A 727 -14.93 3.70 -33.50
CA GLY A 727 -15.77 4.63 -34.30
C GLY A 727 -15.59 6.08 -33.85
N TRP A 728 -14.64 6.72 -32.91
CA TRP A 728 -14.62 8.13 -32.45
C TRP A 728 -13.28 8.76 -32.80
N VAL A 729 -12.24 7.95 -33.42
CA VAL A 729 -10.93 8.56 -33.72
C VAL A 729 -10.69 8.43 -35.23
N PRO A 730 -10.49 9.66 -35.86
CA PRO A 730 -10.29 9.66 -37.32
C PRO A 730 -9.05 8.82 -37.71
N LYS A 731 -9.19 8.07 -38.75
CA LYS A 731 -8.17 7.16 -39.33
C LYS A 731 -6.78 7.79 -39.33
N ILE A 732 -6.70 9.10 -39.51
CA ILE A 732 -5.38 9.77 -39.60
C ILE A 732 -4.78 9.91 -38.18
N GLY A 733 -5.58 10.01 -37.17
CA GLY A 733 -5.14 10.15 -35.76
C GLY A 733 -4.63 8.84 -35.18
N VAL A 734 -5.24 7.70 -35.50
CA VAL A 734 -4.78 6.38 -35.01
C VAL A 734 -3.48 6.00 -35.71
N ARG A 735 -3.28 6.56 -36.82
CA ARG A 735 -2.08 6.19 -37.60
C ARG A 735 -0.86 6.98 -37.13
N GLN A 736 -1.06 8.17 -36.71
CA GLN A 736 0.06 8.96 -36.17
C GLN A 736 0.54 8.40 -34.84
N VAL A 737 -0.43 7.86 -34.13
CA VAL A 737 -0.02 7.30 -32.81
C VAL A 737 0.72 5.97 -33.03
N TYR A 738 0.26 5.23 -34.08
CA TYR A 738 0.92 3.93 -34.32
C TYR A 738 2.33 4.14 -34.87
N LYS A 739 2.46 5.16 -35.62
CA LYS A 739 3.79 5.44 -36.19
C LYS A 739 4.80 5.87 -35.12
N LYS A 740 4.32 6.37 -34.01
CA LYS A 740 5.28 6.87 -33.00
C LYS A 740 5.42 5.87 -31.84
N GLU A 741 4.38 5.10 -31.47
CA GLU A 741 4.42 4.41 -30.15
C GLU A 741 4.81 2.94 -30.35
N TYR A 742 4.57 2.33 -31.47
CA TYR A 742 4.79 0.88 -31.65
C TYR A 742 6.29 0.58 -31.85
N PRO A 743 7.01 1.39 -32.60
CA PRO A 743 8.45 1.12 -32.65
C PRO A 743 9.13 1.32 -31.29
N LYS A 744 8.65 2.27 -30.58
CA LYS A 744 9.20 2.49 -29.23
C LYS A 744 8.93 1.28 -28.31
N PHE A 745 7.76 0.70 -28.45
CA PHE A 745 7.42 -0.48 -27.62
C PHE A 745 8.33 -1.66 -27.98
N LEU A 746 8.44 -2.01 -29.25
CA LEU A 746 9.20 -3.22 -29.63
C LEU A 746 10.68 -3.04 -29.31
N ARG A 747 11.18 -1.82 -29.25
CA ARG A 747 12.61 -1.60 -28.90
C ARG A 747 12.83 -1.75 -27.39
N THR A 748 11.91 -1.13 -26.73
CA THR A 748 12.08 -1.16 -25.25
C THR A 748 11.91 -2.59 -24.73
N PHE A 749 10.97 -3.29 -25.32
CA PHE A 749 10.72 -4.65 -24.81
C PHE A 749 11.86 -5.58 -25.24
N SER A 750 12.29 -5.49 -26.49
CA SER A 750 13.40 -6.34 -26.93
C SER A 750 14.68 -6.09 -26.12
N LYS A 751 14.96 -4.83 -25.81
CA LYS A 751 16.13 -4.55 -24.96
C LYS A 751 15.95 -5.14 -23.55
N TYR A 752 14.79 -5.12 -23.03
CA TYR A 752 14.52 -5.69 -21.69
C TYR A 752 14.73 -7.20 -21.69
N VAL A 753 14.22 -7.86 -22.74
CA VAL A 753 14.38 -9.32 -22.79
C VAL A 753 15.87 -9.68 -22.90
N TYR A 754 16.57 -8.97 -23.72
CA TYR A 754 18.03 -9.23 -23.81
C TYR A 754 18.70 -9.07 -22.44
N ASP A 755 18.36 -8.08 -21.72
CA ASP A 755 19.01 -7.85 -20.41
C ASP A 755 18.64 -8.94 -19.40
N LYS A 756 17.38 -9.44 -19.43
CA LYS A 756 16.92 -10.46 -18.45
C LYS A 756 17.56 -11.82 -18.74
N VAL A 757 17.64 -12.12 -19.97
CA VAL A 757 18.27 -13.41 -20.31
C VAL A 757 19.76 -13.36 -19.95
N LYS A 758 20.40 -12.29 -20.12
CA LYS A 758 21.82 -12.15 -19.71
C LYS A 758 21.98 -12.33 -18.20
N MET A 759 21.07 -11.99 -17.39
CA MET A 759 21.14 -12.09 -15.91
C MET A 759 20.96 -13.54 -15.45
N PHE A 760 20.00 -14.37 -16.02
CA PHE A 760 19.70 -15.77 -15.66
C PHE A 760 20.89 -16.68 -15.97
N ILE A 761 21.63 -16.39 -16.86
CA ILE A 761 22.82 -17.20 -17.23
C ILE A 761 23.96 -16.93 -16.24
N SER A 762 23.97 -15.85 -15.65
CA SER A 762 25.01 -15.49 -14.65
C SER A 762 24.75 -16.19 -13.31
N SER A 763 23.49 -16.59 -13.05
CA SER A 763 23.05 -17.26 -11.80
C SER A 763 23.25 -18.77 -11.91
N LYS A 764 23.12 -19.44 -13.08
CA LYS A 764 23.37 -20.88 -13.31
C LYS A 764 24.87 -21.18 -13.46
N LEU A 765 25.71 -20.23 -13.89
CA LEU A 765 27.17 -20.36 -13.98
C LEU A 765 27.83 -20.24 -12.60
N PHE A 766 27.15 -19.63 -11.59
CA PHE A 766 27.54 -19.55 -10.16
C PHE A 766 27.29 -20.88 -9.45
N GLN A 767 26.34 -21.65 -9.88
CA GLN A 767 25.98 -22.96 -9.28
C GLN A 767 26.84 -24.08 -9.85
N VAL A 768 27.35 -23.88 -11.04
CA VAL A 768 28.19 -24.90 -11.70
C VAL A 768 29.65 -24.69 -11.28
N THR A 769 30.14 -23.48 -10.89
CA THR A 769 31.52 -23.20 -10.40
C THR A 769 31.69 -23.65 -8.95
N ASN A 770 30.59 -23.81 -8.20
CA ASN A 770 30.64 -24.30 -6.80
C ASN A 770 30.57 -25.82 -6.74
N GLN A 771 30.11 -26.39 -7.84
CA GLN A 771 30.06 -27.86 -7.93
C GLN A 771 31.37 -28.41 -8.54
N PHE A 772 32.23 -27.55 -9.18
CA PHE A 772 33.46 -28.00 -9.86
C PHE A 772 34.68 -27.76 -8.96
N SER A 773 34.58 -26.89 -7.82
CA SER A 773 35.64 -26.67 -6.81
C SER A 773 35.65 -27.80 -5.79
N SER A 774 34.65 -28.70 -5.83
CA SER A 774 34.60 -29.84 -4.89
C SER A 774 35.04 -31.13 -5.57
N ASN A 775 35.39 -31.09 -6.93
CA ASN A 775 35.80 -32.32 -7.65
C ASN A 775 37.26 -32.24 -8.07
N ILE A 776 38.17 -31.25 -7.69
CA ILE A 776 39.59 -31.12 -8.10
C ILE A 776 40.47 -31.65 -6.96
N GLY A 777 39.85 -32.38 -6.00
CA GLY A 777 40.72 -33.02 -4.99
C GLY A 777 40.87 -34.51 -5.28
N ASN A 778 40.61 -34.94 -6.67
CA ASN A 778 40.89 -36.39 -6.81
C ASN A 778 41.54 -36.66 -8.16
N SER A 779 42.39 -35.81 -8.77
CA SER A 779 43.03 -36.27 -10.03
C SER A 779 44.54 -36.05 -9.94
N SER A 780 45.52 -37.07 -10.14
CA SER A 780 46.97 -37.31 -10.04
C SER A 780 47.71 -36.74 -11.26
N ASP A 781 47.14 -35.72 -12.10
CA ASP A 781 47.94 -35.22 -13.23
C ASP A 781 48.19 -33.71 -13.07
N ARG A 782 49.34 -33.27 -12.62
CA ARG A 782 49.84 -31.94 -12.17
C ARG A 782 49.85 -30.95 -13.34
N ARG A 783 49.78 -31.36 -14.62
CA ARG A 783 49.72 -30.44 -15.78
C ARG A 783 48.26 -30.14 -16.14
N GLN A 784 47.33 -31.00 -15.86
CA GLN A 784 45.88 -30.78 -16.05
C GLN A 784 45.28 -30.00 -14.87
N ILE A 785 46.01 -30.04 -13.72
CA ILE A 785 45.58 -29.29 -12.51
C ILE A 785 46.06 -27.84 -12.62
N GLU A 786 47.20 -27.65 -13.39
CA GLU A 786 47.73 -26.28 -13.55
C GLU A 786 46.96 -25.53 -14.65
N ILE A 787 46.44 -26.26 -15.67
CA ILE A 787 45.61 -25.65 -16.74
C ILE A 787 44.18 -25.42 -16.21
N LEU A 788 43.77 -26.26 -15.30
CA LEU A 788 42.44 -26.12 -14.68
C LEU A 788 42.45 -25.06 -13.57
N GLU A 789 43.65 -24.86 -12.96
CA GLU A 789 43.81 -23.81 -11.92
C GLU A 789 43.93 -22.43 -12.57
N LYS A 790 44.48 -22.41 -13.81
CA LYS A 790 44.57 -21.14 -14.57
C LYS A 790 43.21 -20.78 -15.18
N GLN A 791 42.40 -21.79 -15.52
CA GLN A 791 41.05 -21.56 -16.06
C GLN A 791 40.04 -21.26 -14.95
N ILE A 792 40.32 -21.77 -13.73
CA ILE A 792 39.47 -21.51 -12.56
C ILE A 792 39.80 -20.11 -11.98
N ASN A 793 41.09 -19.74 -12.14
CA ASN A 793 41.49 -18.40 -11.64
C ASN A 793 41.05 -17.31 -12.62
N GLU A 794 40.93 -17.66 -13.90
CA GLU A 794 40.39 -16.74 -14.92
C GLU A 794 38.85 -16.67 -14.82
N LEU A 795 38.17 -17.73 -14.42
CA LEU A 795 36.71 -17.78 -14.20
C LEU A 795 36.35 -17.17 -12.84
N LYS A 796 37.28 -17.25 -11.85
CA LYS A 796 37.09 -16.62 -10.52
C LYS A 796 37.29 -15.10 -10.62
N ASN A 797 38.18 -14.68 -11.54
CA ASN A 797 38.38 -13.23 -11.76
C ASN A 797 37.24 -12.64 -12.60
N ARG A 798 36.62 -13.48 -13.47
CA ARG A 798 35.44 -13.07 -14.26
C ARG A 798 34.16 -13.15 -13.42
N LEU A 799 34.08 -14.08 -12.41
CA LEU A 799 33.02 -14.21 -11.40
C LEU A 799 33.10 -13.12 -10.33
N GLU A 800 34.36 -12.64 -10.06
CA GLU A 800 34.54 -11.52 -9.10
C GLU A 800 34.23 -10.18 -9.79
N GLY A 801 34.37 -10.18 -11.13
CA GLY A 801 33.95 -9.05 -11.99
C GLY A 801 32.43 -9.05 -12.23
N MET A 802 31.77 -10.27 -12.20
CA MET A 802 30.32 -10.46 -12.42
C MET A 802 29.57 -10.41 -11.08
N GLU A 803 30.21 -10.79 -9.89
CA GLU A 803 29.73 -10.65 -8.49
C GLU A 803 29.74 -9.18 -8.06
N ARG A 804 30.57 -8.35 -8.69
CA ARG A 804 30.58 -6.90 -8.42
C ARG A 804 29.49 -6.19 -9.24
N ILE A 805 29.02 -6.95 -10.32
CA ILE A 805 27.94 -6.43 -11.22
C ILE A 805 26.59 -6.97 -10.75
N ILE A 806 26.43 -8.21 -10.05
CA ILE A 806 25.26 -8.88 -9.48
C ILE A 806 25.05 -8.44 -8.02
N ALA A 807 26.12 -8.03 -7.25
CA ALA A 807 26.02 -7.46 -5.89
C ALA A 807 25.45 -6.03 -5.94
N ARG A 808 25.18 -5.56 -7.20
CA ARG A 808 24.60 -4.20 -7.26
C ARG A 808 23.21 -4.24 -7.89
N LYS A 809 22.73 -5.53 -8.49
CA LYS A 809 21.37 -5.52 -9.06
C LYS A 809 20.48 -6.56 -8.38
N GLY A 810 20.95 -7.53 -7.56
CA GLY A 810 20.24 -8.50 -6.70
C GLY A 810 20.14 -8.02 -5.26
N VAL A 811 20.58 -6.71 -5.03
CA VAL A 811 20.45 -6.14 -3.67
C VAL A 811 19.09 -5.41 -3.57
N ASP A 812 18.21 -5.55 -4.70
CA ASP A 812 16.92 -4.85 -4.56
C ASP A 812 15.78 -5.85 -4.41
N LYS A 813 16.04 -7.25 -4.51
CA LYS A 813 14.93 -8.22 -4.46
C LYS A 813 15.13 -9.24 -3.33
N ILE A 814 16.33 -9.23 -2.60
CA ILE A 814 16.63 -10.05 -1.41
C ILE A 814 16.54 -9.18 -0.16
N GLU A 815 16.22 -7.80 -0.29
CA GLU A 815 16.11 -6.89 0.88
C GLU A 815 14.68 -6.90 1.43
N LYS A 816 13.81 -7.71 0.79
CA LYS A 816 12.42 -7.67 1.31
C LYS A 816 12.13 -8.91 2.15
N PHE A 817 13.15 -9.84 2.23
CA PHE A 817 12.87 -11.07 2.99
C PHE A 817 14.02 -11.37 3.96
N ILE A 818 15.07 -10.26 4.24
CA ILE A 818 16.13 -10.29 5.27
C ILE A 818 15.72 -9.37 6.43
N PRO A 819 15.34 -9.86 7.70
CA PRO A 819 15.13 -8.83 8.72
C PRO A 819 16.04 -7.60 8.48
N LYS A 820 15.49 -6.56 7.76
CA LYS A 820 16.30 -5.33 7.53
C LYS A 820 17.00 -4.90 8.82
N ASN A 821 18.39 -5.31 8.96
CA ASN A 821 19.19 -4.76 10.08
C ASN A 821 19.40 -3.25 9.90
N TYR A 822 18.44 -2.43 10.44
CA TYR A 822 18.62 -0.97 10.44
C TYR A 822 19.84 -0.59 11.29
N PRO A 823 20.54 0.43 10.75
CA PRO A 823 21.60 0.87 11.66
C PRO A 823 21.08 1.09 13.09
N LYS A 824 21.96 0.74 14.09
CA LYS A 824 21.57 0.93 15.51
C LYS A 824 21.32 2.42 15.80
N VAL A 825 20.00 2.60 16.29
CA VAL A 825 19.64 4.01 16.61
C VAL A 825 19.58 4.17 18.13
N LYS A 826 19.94 5.33 18.59
CA LYS A 826 19.90 5.65 20.03
C LYS A 826 18.46 5.62 20.55
N PHE A 827 18.27 4.89 21.65
CA PHE A 827 16.91 4.91 22.24
C PHE A 827 16.65 6.24 22.94
N ARG A 828 15.47 6.84 22.61
CA ARG A 828 15.04 8.07 23.30
C ARG A 828 13.63 7.87 23.87
N ASN A 829 13.49 8.25 25.09
CA ASN A 829 12.13 8.13 25.65
C ASN A 829 11.19 9.20 25.09
N GLU A 830 9.93 9.09 25.32
CA GLU A 830 8.88 9.92 24.67
C GLU A 830 9.11 11.42 24.95
N MET A 831 9.71 11.75 26.08
CA MET A 831 9.87 13.18 26.43
C MET A 831 11.05 13.81 25.68
N ASN A 832 12.02 13.00 25.29
CA ASN A 832 13.25 13.55 24.68
C ASN A 832 13.27 13.30 23.17
N ARG A 833 12.21 12.56 22.76
CA ARG A 833 12.15 12.24 21.32
C ARG A 833 11.31 13.30 20.60
N LYS A 834 11.88 13.74 19.36
CA LYS A 834 11.11 14.77 18.62
C LYS A 834 10.64 14.19 17.28
N ARG A 835 9.51 14.77 16.89
CA ARG A 835 9.06 14.45 15.52
C ARG A 835 9.54 15.54 14.54
N ILE A 836 10.30 15.02 13.50
CA ILE A 836 11.04 16.03 12.72
C ILE A 836 10.71 15.81 11.23
N LEU A 837 10.30 16.98 10.62
CA LEU A 837 10.03 16.94 9.17
C LEU A 837 11.19 17.56 8.39
N ILE A 838 11.60 16.80 7.28
CA ILE A 838 12.67 17.34 6.42
C ILE A 838 12.14 17.41 4.99
N THR A 839 11.91 18.72 4.47
CA THR A 839 11.59 18.82 3.04
C THR A 839 12.87 18.81 2.20
N GLY A 840 12.70 18.03 1.04
CA GLY A 840 13.95 17.76 0.27
C GLY A 840 14.83 16.71 0.95
N GLY A 841 14.19 15.82 1.70
CA GLY A 841 14.91 14.85 2.56
C GLY A 841 15.63 13.79 1.72
N ALA A 842 15.19 13.70 0.46
CA ALA A 842 15.85 12.65 -0.36
C ALA A 842 16.94 13.27 -1.24
N GLY A 843 17.28 14.53 -1.04
CA GLY A 843 18.35 15.23 -1.79
C GLY A 843 19.72 15.03 -1.14
N PHE A 844 20.82 15.66 -1.70
CA PHE A 844 22.22 15.50 -1.22
C PHE A 844 22.34 15.88 0.25
N VAL A 845 21.93 17.02 0.65
CA VAL A 845 22.10 17.45 2.06
C VAL A 845 21.02 16.80 2.93
N GLY A 846 19.80 16.74 2.42
CA GLY A 846 18.66 16.22 3.19
C GLY A 846 18.89 14.77 3.65
N SER A 847 19.45 13.98 2.79
CA SER A 847 19.62 12.54 3.13
C SER A 847 20.66 12.35 4.23
N HIS A 848 21.71 13.20 4.22
CA HIS A 848 22.70 13.10 5.34
C HIS A 848 22.09 13.59 6.65
N LEU A 849 21.21 14.56 6.54
CA LEU A 849 20.54 15.03 7.78
C LEU A 849 19.58 13.97 8.32
N VAL A 850 18.94 13.29 7.40
CA VAL A 850 18.04 12.19 7.84
C VAL A 850 18.85 11.15 8.61
N ASP A 851 20.09 10.82 8.08
CA ASP A 851 20.91 9.82 8.78
C ASP A 851 21.24 10.26 10.21
N ARG A 852 21.67 11.43 10.27
CA ARG A 852 22.14 11.90 11.59
C ARG A 852 20.98 11.95 12.59
N LEU A 853 19.73 12.39 12.18
CA LEU A 853 18.60 12.52 13.13
C LEU A 853 18.03 11.15 13.46
N MET A 854 18.08 10.25 12.49
CA MET A 854 17.65 8.86 12.80
C MET A 854 18.60 8.22 13.82
N LEU A 855 19.88 8.43 13.61
CA LEU A 855 20.87 7.83 14.55
C LEU A 855 20.72 8.43 15.94
N ASP A 856 20.15 9.59 16.03
CA ASP A 856 19.97 10.22 17.37
C ASP A 856 18.67 9.73 18.03
N GLY A 857 17.83 8.89 17.26
CA GLY A 857 16.68 8.18 17.89
C GLY A 857 15.39 8.98 17.72
N HIS A 858 15.36 10.04 16.76
CA HIS A 858 14.13 10.84 16.58
C HIS A 858 13.22 10.18 15.54
N GLU A 859 11.95 10.68 15.52
CA GLU A 859 11.03 10.28 14.43
C GLU A 859 11.13 11.25 13.25
N VAL A 860 11.51 10.59 12.08
CA VAL A 860 11.84 11.52 10.98
C VAL A 860 10.89 11.25 9.82
N ILE A 861 10.31 12.43 9.32
CA ILE A 861 9.50 12.35 8.09
C ILE A 861 10.25 13.08 6.97
N ALA A 862 10.59 12.26 5.88
CA ALA A 862 11.25 12.91 4.73
C ALA A 862 10.22 13.18 3.61
N LEU A 863 10.09 14.46 3.26
CA LEU A 863 9.16 14.89 2.20
C LEU A 863 9.94 15.26 0.94
N ASP A 864 9.60 14.59 -0.26
CA ASP A 864 10.40 14.92 -1.46
C ASP A 864 9.57 14.59 -2.71
N ASN A 865 9.73 15.40 -3.80
CA ASN A 865 9.04 15.09 -5.08
C ASN A 865 9.99 14.48 -6.10
N PHE A 866 11.29 14.36 -5.75
CA PHE A 866 12.35 13.61 -6.44
C PHE A 866 12.71 14.32 -7.75
N PHE A 867 12.39 15.72 -7.76
CA PHE A 867 12.81 16.48 -8.94
C PHE A 867 14.32 16.39 -9.16
N THR A 868 15.13 16.66 -8.02
CA THR A 868 16.60 16.48 -8.20
C THR A 868 17.11 15.45 -7.19
N GLY A 869 16.24 15.05 -6.20
CA GLY A 869 16.64 14.00 -5.24
C GLY A 869 16.34 12.59 -5.80
N ARG A 870 16.87 11.56 -5.00
CA ARG A 870 16.57 10.16 -5.41
C ARG A 870 16.22 9.31 -4.18
N ARG A 871 15.31 8.45 -4.45
CA ARG A 871 14.88 7.54 -3.36
C ARG A 871 16.07 6.75 -2.81
N ARG A 872 17.04 6.46 -3.64
CA ARG A 872 18.22 5.67 -3.23
C ARG A 872 18.97 6.33 -2.07
N ASN A 873 18.89 7.63 -1.96
CA ASN A 873 19.66 8.36 -0.92
C ASN A 873 19.13 8.05 0.49
N ILE A 874 17.85 7.53 0.61
CA ILE A 874 17.33 7.34 1.98
C ILE A 874 16.78 5.92 2.12
N GLU A 875 17.03 5.00 1.17
CA GLU A 875 16.41 3.65 1.08
C GLU A 875 16.76 2.80 2.31
N ARG A 876 17.86 3.20 2.92
CA ARG A 876 18.29 2.33 4.05
C ARG A 876 17.35 2.49 5.25
N TRP A 877 16.51 3.54 5.32
CA TRP A 877 15.65 3.76 6.50
C TRP A 877 14.21 3.37 6.20
N ILE A 878 13.86 3.04 4.97
CA ILE A 878 12.47 2.70 4.61
C ILE A 878 12.09 1.38 5.29
N GLY A 879 10.90 1.43 6.09
CA GLY A 879 10.43 0.25 6.84
C GLY A 879 10.76 0.38 8.34
N HIS A 880 11.77 1.37 8.68
CA HIS A 880 12.06 1.58 10.12
C HIS A 880 10.87 2.26 10.82
N PRO A 881 10.50 1.83 12.10
CA PRO A 881 9.31 2.35 12.81
C PRO A 881 9.40 3.87 13.03
N ASN A 882 10.63 4.47 13.03
CA ASN A 882 10.75 5.92 13.31
C ASN A 882 10.94 6.72 12.02
N PHE A 883 10.73 6.05 10.84
CA PHE A 883 11.01 6.80 9.59
C PHE A 883 9.81 6.64 8.65
N GLU A 884 9.54 7.81 8.01
CA GLU A 884 8.46 7.80 7.00
C GLU A 884 8.90 8.64 5.80
N LEU A 885 8.70 8.00 4.60
CA LEU A 885 8.95 8.75 3.35
C LEU A 885 7.61 9.14 2.71
N VAL A 886 7.54 10.51 2.32
CA VAL A 886 6.28 10.97 1.69
C VAL A 886 6.64 11.64 0.35
N HIS A 887 6.04 10.96 -0.74
CA HIS A 887 6.22 11.62 -2.05
C HIS A 887 5.24 12.81 -2.19
N HIS A 888 5.89 14.05 -2.09
CA HIS A 888 5.03 15.24 -2.01
C HIS A 888 5.81 16.48 -2.44
N ASP A 889 5.06 17.33 -3.23
CA ASP A 889 5.62 18.64 -3.62
C ASP A 889 5.17 19.73 -2.63
N VAL A 890 6.19 20.55 -2.18
CA VAL A 890 5.87 21.49 -1.07
C VAL A 890 5.02 22.64 -1.59
N VAL A 891 4.80 22.70 -2.83
CA VAL A 891 3.93 23.80 -3.33
C VAL A 891 2.48 23.51 -2.95
N ASN A 892 2.24 22.21 -2.73
CA ASN A 892 0.90 21.85 -2.25
C ASN A 892 0.85 21.76 -0.72
N ALA A 893 -0.34 22.06 -0.18
CA ALA A 893 -0.46 22.05 1.30
C ALA A 893 -0.22 20.63 1.85
N PHE A 894 0.53 20.61 2.99
CA PHE A 894 0.82 19.33 3.68
C PHE A 894 0.55 19.49 5.17
N TYR A 895 -0.19 18.50 5.68
CA TYR A 895 -0.57 18.61 7.11
C TYR A 895 0.02 17.43 7.89
N SER A 896 0.80 17.85 8.94
CA SER A 896 1.35 16.80 9.83
C SER A 896 1.68 17.43 11.20
N GLU A 897 1.63 16.49 12.24
CA GLU A 897 2.03 16.99 13.58
C GLU A 897 3.53 16.76 13.82
N VAL A 898 4.29 17.99 13.87
CA VAL A 898 5.74 17.81 14.06
C VAL A 898 6.25 18.89 15.04
N ASP A 899 7.42 18.54 15.61
CA ASP A 899 8.03 19.50 16.57
C ASP A 899 9.02 20.43 15.84
N GLN A 900 9.73 19.86 14.79
CA GLN A 900 10.72 20.67 14.06
C GLN A 900 10.59 20.41 12.55
N ILE A 901 10.92 21.57 11.82
CA ILE A 901 10.92 21.43 10.35
C ILE A 901 12.26 21.94 9.82
N TYR A 902 12.95 20.96 9.17
CA TYR A 902 14.08 21.41 8.33
C TYR A 902 13.63 21.56 6.87
N HIS A 903 13.53 22.84 6.44
CA HIS A 903 12.96 23.13 5.11
C HIS A 903 14.09 23.31 4.09
N LEU A 904 14.40 22.14 3.30
CA LEU A 904 15.56 22.15 2.38
C LEU A 904 15.09 22.00 0.94
N ALA A 905 13.83 21.99 0.66
CA ALA A 905 13.32 21.63 -0.67
C ALA A 905 13.56 22.80 -1.64
N SER A 906 14.35 22.58 -2.67
CA SER A 906 14.63 23.51 -3.79
C SER A 906 15.74 22.93 -4.67
N PRO A 907 15.56 23.04 -5.97
CA PRO A 907 16.73 22.67 -6.78
C PRO A 907 17.94 23.57 -6.49
N ALA A 908 19.19 22.97 -6.48
CA ALA A 908 20.32 23.75 -5.88
C ALA A 908 21.40 23.99 -6.94
N SER A 909 21.37 23.15 -8.07
CA SER A 909 22.42 23.36 -9.10
C SER A 909 21.91 24.31 -10.19
N PRO A 910 22.82 25.20 -10.71
CA PRO A 910 22.38 26.20 -11.69
C PRO A 910 21.75 25.58 -12.92
N PRO A 911 22.32 24.55 -13.48
CA PRO A 911 21.60 24.00 -14.65
C PRO A 911 20.20 23.49 -14.26
N HIS A 912 20.02 23.01 -13.05
CA HIS A 912 18.72 22.42 -12.67
C HIS A 912 17.71 23.51 -12.26
N TYR A 913 18.17 24.52 -11.49
CA TYR A 913 17.12 25.48 -11.09
C TYR A 913 16.83 26.45 -12.23
N MET A 914 17.68 26.41 -13.34
CA MET A 914 17.38 27.27 -14.51
C MET A 914 16.58 26.49 -15.55
N TYR A 915 16.57 25.21 -15.25
CA TYR A 915 15.84 24.37 -16.22
C TYR A 915 14.36 24.76 -16.29
N ASN A 916 13.76 24.95 -15.05
CA ASN A 916 12.37 25.46 -14.96
C ASN A 916 12.28 26.55 -13.89
N PRO A 917 12.56 27.78 -14.37
CA PRO A 917 12.68 28.91 -13.42
C PRO A 917 11.36 29.20 -12.70
N VAL A 918 10.21 28.95 -13.39
CA VAL A 918 8.92 29.20 -12.73
C VAL A 918 8.73 28.21 -11.57
N LYS A 919 8.97 27.02 -11.82
CA LYS A 919 8.85 26.03 -10.74
C LYS A 919 9.80 26.33 -9.57
N THR A 920 10.99 26.70 -9.89
CA THR A 920 11.95 27.04 -8.82
C THR A 920 11.40 28.18 -7.97
N LEU A 921 10.81 29.13 -8.61
CA LEU A 921 10.25 30.24 -7.82
C LEU A 921 9.08 29.77 -6.96
N LYS A 922 8.15 29.02 -7.55
CA LYS A 922 6.99 28.52 -6.78
C LYS A 922 7.45 27.70 -5.56
N THR A 923 8.42 26.88 -5.82
CA THR A 923 8.90 26.02 -4.72
C THR A 923 9.45 26.87 -3.57
N ASN A 924 10.22 27.91 -3.91
CA ASN A 924 10.87 28.72 -2.85
C ASN A 924 9.87 29.68 -2.20
N ILE A 925 8.76 30.01 -2.93
CA ILE A 925 7.85 31.01 -2.33
C ILE A 925 6.64 30.27 -1.75
N LEU A 926 5.91 29.59 -2.60
CA LEU A 926 4.70 28.92 -2.08
C LEU A 926 5.07 27.77 -1.15
N GLY A 927 6.14 27.07 -1.53
CA GLY A 927 6.60 25.98 -0.63
C GLY A 927 6.93 26.49 0.78
N THR A 928 7.60 27.60 0.77
CA THR A 928 7.98 28.16 2.10
C THR A 928 6.74 28.67 2.85
N LEU A 929 5.80 29.24 2.17
CA LEU A 929 4.57 29.72 2.83
C LEU A 929 3.78 28.55 3.44
N ASN A 930 3.70 27.50 2.70
CA ASN A 930 2.96 26.33 3.23
C ASN A 930 3.64 25.77 4.48
N MET A 931 4.96 25.67 4.45
CA MET A 931 5.64 25.10 5.64
C MET A 931 5.56 26.06 6.83
N LEU A 932 5.61 27.35 6.55
CA LEU A 932 5.45 28.31 7.67
C LEU A 932 4.03 28.26 8.22
N GLY A 933 3.02 28.06 7.29
CA GLY A 933 1.64 27.87 7.79
C GLY A 933 1.52 26.65 8.71
N MET A 934 2.19 25.67 8.33
CA MET A 934 2.15 24.46 9.17
C MET A 934 2.89 24.66 10.50
N ALA A 935 4.07 25.28 10.39
CA ALA A 935 4.81 25.53 11.65
C ALA A 935 3.98 26.39 12.60
N ARG A 936 3.25 27.28 12.09
CA ARG A 936 2.40 28.13 12.94
C ARG A 936 1.28 27.32 13.57
N ARG A 937 0.67 26.52 12.82
CA ARG A 937 -0.49 25.74 13.29
C ARG A 937 -0.09 24.76 14.40
N VAL A 938 1.13 24.19 14.21
CA VAL A 938 1.45 23.11 15.19
C VAL A 938 2.54 23.60 16.14
N LYS A 939 2.84 24.90 15.99
CA LYS A 939 3.85 25.56 16.86
C LYS A 939 5.21 24.85 16.76
N ALA A 940 5.51 24.46 15.51
CA ALA A 940 6.82 23.82 15.29
C ALA A 940 7.89 24.89 15.02
N ARG A 941 9.15 24.54 15.47
CA ARG A 941 10.30 25.37 15.05
C ARG A 941 10.76 24.99 13.64
N ILE A 942 11.04 26.11 12.84
CA ILE A 942 11.37 25.78 11.43
C ILE A 942 12.72 26.42 11.08
N LEU A 943 13.55 25.56 10.42
CA LEU A 943 14.82 26.06 9.89
C LEU A 943 14.75 26.10 8.36
N PHE A 944 15.16 27.27 7.82
CA PHE A 944 15.12 27.46 6.37
C PHE A 944 16.55 27.40 5.81
N ALA A 945 16.71 26.43 4.86
CA ALA A 945 18.04 26.31 4.24
C ALA A 945 18.19 27.38 3.14
N SER A 946 18.74 28.51 3.54
CA SER A 946 19.04 29.58 2.57
C SER A 946 20.39 29.35 1.89
N SER A 947 20.87 30.42 1.17
CA SER A 947 22.08 30.14 0.37
C SER A 947 22.98 31.39 0.33
N SER A 948 24.29 31.09 0.00
CA SER A 948 25.23 32.22 -0.17
C SER A 948 24.90 33.01 -1.45
N GLU A 949 23.96 32.43 -2.23
CA GLU A 949 23.60 33.12 -3.49
C GLU A 949 22.81 34.41 -3.20
N ILE A 950 22.42 34.50 -1.96
CA ILE A 950 21.68 35.74 -1.62
C ILE A 950 22.63 36.95 -1.64
N TYR A 951 23.93 36.60 -1.58
CA TYR A 951 24.88 37.72 -1.61
C TYR A 951 25.22 38.07 -3.07
N GLY A 952 24.82 37.20 -4.09
CA GLY A 952 25.05 37.46 -5.52
C GLY A 952 26.54 37.53 -5.85
N ASP A 953 26.88 38.55 -6.69
CA ASP A 953 28.30 38.83 -6.99
C ASP A 953 28.87 39.88 -6.03
N PRO A 954 29.27 39.41 -4.91
CA PRO A 954 29.55 40.32 -3.78
C PRO A 954 30.66 41.32 -4.12
N LYS A 955 30.59 42.54 -3.49
CA LYS A 955 31.61 43.59 -3.64
C LYS A 955 32.47 43.70 -2.39
N VAL A 956 32.11 42.77 -1.48
CA VAL A 956 32.90 42.73 -0.23
C VAL A 956 33.30 41.27 0.02
N SER A 957 34.55 40.97 0.60
CA SER A 957 35.02 39.63 1.00
C SER A 957 35.85 39.74 2.27
N PRO A 958 35.55 38.89 3.31
CA PRO A 958 34.56 37.81 3.32
C PRO A 958 33.13 38.35 3.45
N GLN A 959 32.14 37.49 3.11
CA GLN A 959 30.72 37.90 3.19
C GLN A 959 30.15 37.59 4.58
N SER A 960 29.90 38.84 5.30
CA SER A 960 29.24 38.68 6.62
C SER A 960 27.71 38.73 6.46
N GLU A 961 26.95 38.27 7.54
CA GLU A 961 25.47 38.20 7.47
C GLU A 961 24.86 39.60 7.40
N LEU A 962 25.77 40.71 7.56
CA LEU A 962 25.23 42.09 7.51
C LEU A 962 25.21 42.60 6.07
N TYR A 963 25.87 41.90 5.25
CA TYR A 963 25.90 42.36 3.85
C TYR A 963 24.58 42.02 3.14
N PHE A 964 24.07 42.95 2.33
CA PHE A 964 22.70 42.78 1.77
C PHE A 964 22.79 42.09 0.40
N GLY A 965 23.90 42.08 -0.22
CA GLY A 965 24.05 41.27 -1.45
C GLY A 965 23.94 42.15 -2.70
N TYR A 966 24.60 41.81 -3.83
CA TYR A 966 24.52 42.43 -5.16
C TYR A 966 24.01 41.39 -6.16
N VAL A 967 22.64 41.45 -6.31
CA VAL A 967 22.02 40.33 -7.08
C VAL A 967 21.26 40.93 -8.27
N ASN A 968 21.42 40.31 -9.45
CA ASN A 968 20.63 40.67 -10.64
C ASN A 968 19.25 40.02 -10.60
N THR A 969 18.17 40.88 -10.65
CA THR A 969 16.81 40.34 -10.37
C THR A 969 16.18 39.79 -11.65
N ILE A 970 16.82 40.04 -12.78
CA ILE A 970 16.12 39.55 -14.00
C ILE A 970 17.07 38.62 -14.76
N GLY A 971 18.24 38.36 -14.14
CA GLY A 971 19.23 37.48 -14.81
C GLY A 971 18.80 36.02 -14.75
N PRO A 972 19.48 35.19 -15.44
CA PRO A 972 19.08 33.79 -15.61
C PRO A 972 19.11 33.01 -14.29
N ARG A 973 19.81 33.56 -13.24
CA ARG A 973 19.89 32.83 -11.95
C ARG A 973 18.93 33.44 -10.94
N SER A 974 18.15 34.44 -11.48
CA SER A 974 17.33 35.23 -10.52
C SER A 974 16.24 34.35 -9.89
N CYS A 975 15.74 33.33 -10.60
CA CYS A 975 14.66 32.50 -10.04
C CYS A 975 15.08 31.86 -8.73
N TYR A 976 16.34 31.44 -8.60
CA TYR A 976 16.83 30.81 -7.34
C TYR A 976 17.29 31.88 -6.35
N ASP A 977 18.05 32.88 -6.87
CA ASP A 977 18.58 33.91 -5.95
C ASP A 977 17.44 34.68 -5.28
N GLU A 978 16.48 35.11 -6.10
CA GLU A 978 15.39 35.93 -5.51
C GLU A 978 14.45 35.05 -4.68
N GLY A 979 14.26 33.84 -5.15
CA GLY A 979 13.43 32.92 -4.36
C GLY A 979 13.95 32.74 -2.93
N LYS A 980 15.25 32.51 -2.80
CA LYS A 980 15.82 32.30 -1.44
C LYS A 980 15.78 33.59 -0.61
N ARG A 981 15.95 34.81 -1.30
CA ARG A 981 15.90 36.09 -0.54
C ARG A 981 14.48 36.34 -0.02
N VAL A 982 13.49 36.07 -0.90
CA VAL A 982 12.11 36.30 -0.42
C VAL A 982 11.77 35.27 0.68
N GLY A 983 12.26 34.07 0.53
CA GLY A 983 12.06 33.07 1.60
C GLY A 983 12.50 33.57 2.98
N GLU A 984 13.74 34.29 3.05
CA GLU A 984 14.19 34.83 4.35
C GLU A 984 13.24 35.92 4.86
N SER A 985 12.75 36.69 3.91
CA SER A 985 11.81 37.74 4.32
C SER A 985 10.51 37.14 4.89
N LEU A 986 10.03 36.07 4.25
CA LEU A 986 8.81 35.43 4.77
C LEU A 986 9.03 34.88 6.18
N LEU A 987 10.14 34.30 6.41
CA LEU A 987 10.40 33.77 7.76
C LEU A 987 10.43 34.90 8.79
N MET A 988 11.08 36.03 8.44
CA MET A 988 11.17 37.13 9.42
C MET A 988 9.77 37.73 9.68
N ALA A 989 8.98 37.74 8.63
CA ALA A 989 7.61 38.26 8.82
C ALA A 989 6.81 37.35 9.75
N PHE A 990 6.89 36.07 9.59
CA PHE A 990 6.16 35.14 10.47
C PHE A 990 6.70 35.19 11.91
N TYR A 991 7.99 35.36 11.98
CA TYR A 991 8.56 35.50 13.35
C TYR A 991 8.03 36.76 14.03
N LYS A 992 7.96 37.91 13.35
CA LYS A 992 7.62 39.20 14.00
C LYS A 992 6.11 39.32 14.21
N HIS A 993 5.35 38.63 13.25
CA HIS A 993 3.91 39.01 13.31
C HIS A 993 3.07 37.79 13.71
N GLU A 994 3.71 36.58 13.64
CA GLU A 994 2.87 35.41 13.98
C GLU A 994 3.57 34.53 15.02
N ASN A 995 4.69 35.03 15.58
CA ASN A 995 5.45 34.40 16.68
C ASN A 995 5.86 32.96 16.33
N VAL A 996 6.11 32.75 15.07
CA VAL A 996 6.64 31.42 14.71
C VAL A 996 8.14 31.37 15.04
N ASP A 997 8.58 30.20 15.68
CA ASP A 997 10.00 30.03 16.01
C ASP A 997 10.80 29.61 14.76
N ILE A 998 11.87 30.52 14.42
CA ILE A 998 12.50 30.26 13.10
C ILE A 998 14.02 30.19 13.28
N ARG A 999 14.68 29.50 12.26
CA ARG A 999 16.15 29.52 12.08
C ARG A 999 16.47 29.66 10.59
N ILE A 1000 17.52 30.58 10.33
CA ILE A 1000 17.88 30.77 8.91
C ILE A 1000 19.36 30.42 8.74
N ALA A 1001 19.58 29.41 7.85
CA ALA A 1001 20.99 29.02 7.57
C ALA A 1001 21.38 29.44 6.15
N ARG A 1002 22.35 30.41 6.06
CA ARG A 1002 22.89 30.71 4.72
C ARG A 1002 24.08 29.80 4.39
N ILE A 1003 23.75 28.87 3.55
CA ILE A 1003 24.70 27.76 3.33
C ILE A 1003 25.61 28.11 2.15
N PHE A 1004 26.97 27.86 2.41
CA PHE A 1004 27.94 28.08 1.32
C PHE A 1004 28.23 26.75 0.63
N ASN A 1005 29.05 26.77 -0.44
CA ASN A 1005 29.25 25.58 -1.29
C ASN A 1005 29.66 24.36 -0.44
N THR A 1006 28.85 23.41 -0.63
CA THR A 1006 29.08 22.17 0.14
C THR A 1006 29.15 20.98 -0.82
N PHE A 1007 30.09 20.05 -0.47
CA PHE A 1007 30.22 18.89 -1.36
C PHE A 1007 30.36 17.61 -0.53
N GLY A 1008 30.13 16.47 -1.21
CA GLY A 1008 30.29 15.17 -0.52
C GLY A 1008 29.54 14.07 -1.26
N PRO A 1009 29.54 12.93 -0.62
CA PRO A 1009 28.88 11.77 -1.24
C PRO A 1009 27.37 12.00 -1.43
N ARG A 1010 26.74 11.36 -2.50
CA ARG A 1010 25.29 11.34 -2.85
C ARG A 1010 24.93 12.53 -3.74
N MET A 1011 26.03 13.33 -4.12
CA MET A 1011 25.74 14.31 -5.17
C MET A 1011 25.50 13.59 -6.51
N HIS A 1012 24.59 14.20 -7.26
CA HIS A 1012 24.32 13.55 -8.56
C HIS A 1012 25.49 13.76 -9.53
N ILE A 1013 25.79 12.67 -10.38
CA ILE A 1013 26.95 12.73 -11.31
C ILE A 1013 26.75 13.87 -12.31
N ASN A 1014 25.43 14.08 -12.57
CA ASN A 1014 25.19 15.20 -13.52
C ASN A 1014 24.69 16.45 -12.80
N ASP A 1015 25.16 16.60 -11.53
CA ASP A 1015 24.71 17.72 -10.67
C ASP A 1015 25.05 19.07 -11.33
N GLY A 1016 26.22 19.02 -12.11
CA GLY A 1016 26.51 20.22 -12.92
C GLY A 1016 27.33 21.25 -12.13
N ARG A 1017 27.61 21.06 -10.82
CA ARG A 1017 28.46 21.99 -10.06
C ARG A 1017 29.93 21.59 -10.21
N VAL A 1018 30.83 22.53 -9.81
CA VAL A 1018 32.26 22.47 -10.19
C VAL A 1018 32.93 21.24 -9.57
N VAL A 1019 32.60 20.87 -8.31
CA VAL A 1019 33.31 19.74 -7.67
C VAL A 1019 32.92 18.43 -8.37
N SER A 1020 31.61 18.25 -8.63
CA SER A 1020 31.19 16.97 -9.26
C SER A 1020 31.69 16.89 -10.71
N ASN A 1021 31.70 18.00 -11.49
CA ASN A 1021 32.16 17.97 -12.90
C ASN A 1021 33.65 17.69 -13.00
N PHE A 1022 34.41 18.39 -12.15
CA PHE A 1022 35.86 18.16 -12.26
C PHE A 1022 36.22 16.72 -11.89
N ILE A 1023 35.61 16.25 -10.86
CA ILE A 1023 35.98 14.88 -10.43
C ILE A 1023 35.53 13.89 -11.50
N THR A 1024 34.30 14.03 -12.04
CA THR A 1024 33.81 13.02 -13.00
C THR A 1024 34.56 13.15 -14.33
N GLN A 1025 34.84 14.38 -14.78
CA GLN A 1025 35.65 14.55 -16.02
C GLN A 1025 37.05 13.93 -15.85
N SER A 1026 37.57 14.24 -14.70
CA SER A 1026 38.93 13.69 -14.49
C SER A 1026 38.90 12.17 -14.41
N LEU A 1027 37.99 11.58 -13.71
CA LEU A 1027 37.93 10.11 -13.57
C LEU A 1027 37.65 9.46 -14.92
N GLN A 1028 37.05 10.11 -15.85
CA GLN A 1028 36.69 9.51 -17.16
C GLN A 1028 37.73 9.87 -18.22
N GLY A 1029 38.72 10.62 -17.78
CA GLY A 1029 39.80 10.99 -18.72
C GLY A 1029 39.34 12.09 -19.70
N MET A 1030 38.22 12.73 -19.45
CA MET A 1030 37.76 13.85 -20.29
C MET A 1030 38.44 15.16 -19.85
N PRO A 1031 38.45 16.10 -20.82
CA PRO A 1031 39.06 17.38 -20.42
C PRO A 1031 38.27 18.05 -19.29
N ILE A 1032 39.05 18.58 -18.23
CA ILE A 1032 38.41 19.37 -17.14
C ILE A 1032 38.10 20.79 -17.65
N THR A 1033 36.79 21.07 -17.60
CA THR A 1033 36.35 22.33 -18.21
C THR A 1033 36.33 23.45 -17.17
N VAL A 1034 37.14 24.42 -17.37
CA VAL A 1034 37.16 25.62 -16.52
C VAL A 1034 36.53 26.77 -17.31
N TYR A 1035 35.42 27.30 -16.75
CA TYR A 1035 34.75 28.42 -17.46
C TYR A 1035 35.48 29.74 -17.17
N GLY A 1036 35.89 30.42 -18.27
CA GLY A 1036 36.77 31.61 -18.14
C GLY A 1036 38.22 31.23 -17.90
N ASN A 1037 38.94 32.25 -17.16
CA ASN A 1037 40.40 31.99 -17.00
C ASN A 1037 40.68 31.23 -15.70
N GLY A 1038 39.49 30.97 -14.79
CA GLY A 1038 39.61 30.10 -13.59
C GLY A 1038 40.11 30.90 -12.38
N ASN A 1039 40.19 32.30 -12.47
CA ASN A 1039 40.73 33.09 -11.33
C ASN A 1039 39.64 33.36 -10.30
N GLN A 1040 38.43 33.03 -10.71
CA GLN A 1040 37.38 33.19 -9.67
C GLN A 1040 37.56 32.17 -8.54
N THR A 1041 37.10 32.65 -7.28
CA THR A 1041 37.40 31.77 -6.12
C THR A 1041 36.11 31.28 -5.48
N ARG A 1042 36.20 30.11 -4.85
CA ARG A 1042 35.10 29.55 -4.07
C ARG A 1042 35.64 28.91 -2.78
N SER A 1043 34.64 28.80 -1.80
CA SER A 1043 34.95 28.03 -0.58
C SER A 1043 34.09 26.76 -0.52
N PHE A 1044 34.85 25.67 -0.16
CA PHE A 1044 34.11 24.38 -0.23
C PHE A 1044 34.07 23.76 1.17
N GLN A 1045 32.86 23.38 1.50
CA GLN A 1045 32.63 22.78 2.84
C GLN A 1045 32.16 21.34 2.68
N TYR A 1046 32.81 20.51 3.65
CA TYR A 1046 32.37 19.10 3.56
C TYR A 1046 31.01 18.90 4.23
N ILE A 1047 30.19 17.94 3.73
CA ILE A 1047 28.75 17.77 4.04
C ILE A 1047 28.58 17.44 5.53
N SER A 1048 29.49 16.74 6.15
CA SER A 1048 29.28 16.41 7.59
C SER A 1048 29.36 17.68 8.45
N ASP A 1049 30.24 18.60 8.07
CA ASP A 1049 30.31 19.86 8.85
C ASP A 1049 29.01 20.67 8.69
N LEU A 1050 28.48 20.65 7.50
CA LEU A 1050 27.20 21.38 7.31
C LEU A 1050 26.10 20.78 8.19
N ILE A 1051 26.04 19.41 8.23
CA ILE A 1051 24.95 18.77 9.01
C ILE A 1051 25.08 19.15 10.49
N THR A 1052 26.29 19.13 11.00
CA THR A 1052 26.47 19.53 12.42
C THR A 1052 26.10 21.00 12.61
N GLY A 1053 26.43 21.84 11.66
CA GLY A 1053 26.06 23.27 11.76
C GLY A 1053 24.54 23.47 11.74
N LEU A 1054 23.81 22.69 10.88
CA LEU A 1054 22.34 22.86 10.82
C LEU A 1054 21.69 22.42 12.13
N ILE A 1055 22.14 21.32 12.64
CA ILE A 1055 21.54 20.81 13.89
C ILE A 1055 21.86 21.77 15.05
N SER A 1056 23.11 22.29 15.04
CA SER A 1056 23.45 23.25 16.13
C SER A 1056 22.60 24.52 16.02
N LEU A 1057 22.35 24.93 14.80
CA LEU A 1057 21.53 26.15 14.64
C LEU A 1057 20.08 25.86 15.05
N MET A 1058 19.59 24.70 14.65
CA MET A 1058 18.20 24.36 15.02
C MET A 1058 18.05 24.34 16.55
N GLU A 1059 19.09 23.95 17.24
CA GLU A 1059 18.99 23.80 18.71
C GLU A 1059 19.36 25.10 19.41
N SER A 1060 19.73 26.06 18.70
CA SER A 1060 20.14 27.32 19.37
C SER A 1060 18.94 28.23 19.58
N ASN A 1061 19.19 29.36 20.23
CA ASN A 1061 18.09 30.31 20.50
C ASN A 1061 18.17 31.51 19.55
N THR A 1062 19.06 31.40 18.61
CA THR A 1062 19.20 32.59 17.73
C THR A 1062 18.16 32.51 16.59
N THR A 1063 17.59 33.64 16.24
CA THR A 1063 16.61 33.69 15.13
C THR A 1063 17.19 34.49 13.96
N LEU A 1064 18.42 35.08 14.19
CA LEU A 1064 19.08 35.82 13.10
C LEU A 1064 19.77 34.84 12.12
N PRO A 1065 19.94 35.32 10.84
CA PRO A 1065 20.62 34.44 9.87
C PRO A 1065 22.06 34.15 10.28
N VAL A 1066 22.49 32.88 9.92
CA VAL A 1066 23.86 32.50 10.30
C VAL A 1066 24.51 31.81 9.09
N ASN A 1067 25.75 32.37 8.75
CA ASN A 1067 26.52 31.70 7.69
C ASN A 1067 27.09 30.36 8.17
N ILE A 1068 26.85 29.32 7.37
CA ILE A 1068 27.47 28.00 7.65
C ILE A 1068 28.29 27.59 6.42
N GLY A 1069 29.58 27.68 6.57
CA GLY A 1069 30.50 27.35 5.46
C GLY A 1069 31.94 27.25 5.95
N ASN A 1070 32.82 26.94 4.97
CA ASN A 1070 34.26 26.85 5.26
C ASN A 1070 34.99 28.09 4.72
N PRO A 1071 35.74 28.81 5.65
CA PRO A 1071 36.32 30.09 5.24
C PRO A 1071 37.56 29.90 4.36
N GLU A 1072 37.93 28.62 4.10
CA GLU A 1072 39.11 28.43 3.24
C GLU A 1072 38.71 28.62 1.77
N GLU A 1073 39.59 29.42 1.03
CA GLU A 1073 39.22 29.83 -0.34
C GLU A 1073 40.25 29.29 -1.34
N TYR A 1074 39.69 28.91 -2.54
CA TYR A 1074 40.57 28.40 -3.61
C TYR A 1074 40.11 28.98 -4.95
N SER A 1075 41.14 29.29 -5.81
CA SER A 1075 40.69 29.61 -7.19
C SER A 1075 40.18 28.36 -7.91
N ILE A 1076 39.32 28.54 -8.92
CA ILE A 1076 38.73 27.37 -9.61
C ILE A 1076 39.83 26.60 -10.33
N LEU A 1077 40.85 27.38 -10.87
CA LEU A 1077 41.97 26.69 -11.54
C LEU A 1077 42.78 25.86 -10.54
N GLU A 1078 43.08 26.51 -9.36
CA GLU A 1078 43.83 25.74 -8.33
C GLU A 1078 43.05 24.49 -7.92
N PHE A 1079 41.81 24.65 -7.83
CA PHE A 1079 40.99 23.49 -7.41
C PHE A 1079 41.01 22.41 -8.49
N ALA A 1080 40.92 22.77 -9.76
CA ALA A 1080 40.97 21.78 -10.86
C ALA A 1080 42.28 21.00 -10.83
N LYS A 1081 43.40 21.72 -10.52
CA LYS A 1081 44.72 21.03 -10.46
C LYS A 1081 44.77 20.04 -9.28
N ILE A 1082 44.17 20.52 -8.19
CA ILE A 1082 44.19 19.61 -7.01
C ILE A 1082 43.40 18.34 -7.33
N VAL A 1083 42.24 18.51 -7.92
CA VAL A 1083 41.40 17.32 -8.21
C VAL A 1083 42.14 16.42 -9.20
N LYS A 1084 42.71 17.04 -10.25
CA LYS A 1084 43.48 16.26 -11.23
C LYS A 1084 44.61 15.47 -10.57
N ASN A 1085 45.34 16.13 -9.64
CA ASN A 1085 46.47 15.45 -8.98
C ASN A 1085 45.99 14.32 -8.06
N LEU A 1086 44.90 14.57 -7.40
CA LEU A 1086 44.43 13.54 -6.45
C LEU A 1086 43.93 12.31 -7.22
N ILE A 1087 43.31 12.49 -8.34
CA ILE A 1087 42.73 11.34 -9.07
C ILE A 1087 43.83 10.66 -9.90
N GLY A 1088 44.73 11.37 -10.33
CA GLY A 1088 45.78 10.71 -11.12
C GLY A 1088 45.29 10.41 -12.54
N GLY A 1089 46.12 10.77 -13.79
CA GLY A 1089 45.67 10.57 -15.18
C GLY A 1089 46.12 11.76 -16.07
N ASN A 1090 45.74 11.67 -17.52
CA ASN A 1090 46.29 12.67 -18.47
C ASN A 1090 45.20 13.65 -18.92
N SER A 1091 44.07 13.86 -18.01
CA SER A 1091 43.01 14.80 -18.48
C SER A 1091 43.57 16.23 -18.60
N LYS A 1092 43.26 16.78 -19.81
CA LYS A 1092 43.74 18.17 -20.03
C LYS A 1092 42.74 19.18 -19.45
N ILE A 1093 43.31 20.25 -18.88
CA ILE A 1093 42.42 21.34 -18.42
C ILE A 1093 42.19 22.30 -19.59
N ILE A 1094 40.86 22.50 -19.94
CA ILE A 1094 40.56 23.42 -21.08
C ILE A 1094 39.71 24.58 -20.55
N HIS A 1095 39.83 25.68 -21.31
CA HIS A 1095 39.09 26.89 -20.90
C HIS A 1095 37.96 27.17 -21.90
N THR A 1096 36.73 27.36 -21.27
CA THR A 1096 35.58 27.72 -22.14
C THR A 1096 35.04 29.09 -21.74
N GLU A 1097 33.89 29.46 -22.46
CA GLU A 1097 33.37 30.83 -22.22
C GLU A 1097 32.80 30.96 -20.80
N LYS A 1098 32.92 32.26 -20.29
CA LYS A 1098 32.44 32.53 -18.91
C LYS A 1098 30.92 32.37 -18.84
N MET A 1099 30.55 31.93 -17.68
CA MET A 1099 29.08 31.82 -17.49
C MET A 1099 28.51 33.18 -17.07
N THR A 1100 27.35 33.48 -17.70
CA THR A 1100 26.70 34.78 -17.40
C THR A 1100 26.34 34.88 -15.92
N ASP A 1101 26.81 35.96 -15.23
CA ASP A 1101 26.45 36.35 -13.84
C ASP A 1101 27.05 35.37 -12.84
N ASP A 1102 28.16 34.68 -13.18
CA ASP A 1102 28.88 33.81 -12.24
C ASP A 1102 29.63 34.66 -11.20
N PRO A 1103 29.42 34.41 -9.91
CA PRO A 1103 30.12 35.21 -8.90
C PRO A 1103 31.65 35.01 -8.97
N GLN A 1104 32.36 36.25 -8.74
CA GLN A 1104 33.84 36.21 -8.89
C GLN A 1104 34.51 35.76 -7.58
N LYS A 1105 33.91 36.05 -6.45
CA LYS A 1105 34.51 35.67 -5.16
C LYS A 1105 33.41 35.27 -4.17
N ARG A 1106 33.78 34.21 -3.35
CA ARG A 1106 32.79 33.76 -2.34
C ARG A 1106 33.55 33.16 -1.15
N ARG A 1107 33.45 33.88 -0.03
CA ARG A 1107 34.11 33.42 1.21
C ARG A 1107 33.28 33.81 2.43
N PRO A 1108 32.83 32.74 3.16
CA PRO A 1108 31.94 33.05 4.30
C PRO A 1108 32.72 33.63 5.50
N ASP A 1109 32.15 34.69 6.13
CA ASP A 1109 32.55 35.04 7.51
C ASP A 1109 31.73 34.24 8.54
N ILE A 1110 32.46 33.35 9.37
CA ILE A 1110 31.66 32.41 10.20
C ILE A 1110 31.81 32.81 11.67
N THR A 1111 32.07 34.13 11.92
CA THR A 1111 32.27 34.61 13.31
C THR A 1111 30.99 34.36 14.12
N ARG A 1112 29.79 34.57 13.47
CA ARG A 1112 28.53 34.37 14.21
C ARG A 1112 28.31 32.88 14.53
N ALA A 1113 28.58 32.04 13.62
CA ALA A 1113 28.43 30.59 13.91
C ALA A 1113 29.34 30.15 15.06
N LYS A 1114 30.58 30.76 15.14
CA LYS A 1114 31.50 30.39 16.25
C LYS A 1114 30.98 30.91 17.59
N GLU A 1115 30.43 32.10 17.51
CA GLU A 1115 30.07 32.74 18.80
C GLU A 1115 28.71 32.22 19.29
N PHE A 1116 27.74 32.05 18.31
CA PHE A 1116 26.37 31.72 18.76
C PHE A 1116 26.19 30.21 18.87
N LEU A 1117 26.96 29.48 18.02
CA LEU A 1117 26.67 28.02 17.97
C LEU A 1117 27.84 27.22 18.51
N GLY A 1118 28.98 27.95 18.71
CA GLY A 1118 30.19 27.14 19.02
C GLY A 1118 30.56 26.17 17.91
N TRP A 1119 30.25 26.56 16.69
CA TRP A 1119 30.45 25.63 15.57
C TRP A 1119 31.51 26.21 14.62
N GLU A 1120 32.43 25.33 14.13
CA GLU A 1120 33.33 25.62 12.99
C GLU A 1120 33.64 24.32 12.24
N PRO A 1121 33.92 24.43 10.86
CA PRO A 1121 34.17 23.20 10.10
C PRO A 1121 35.46 22.50 10.57
N LYS A 1122 35.39 21.16 10.60
CA LYS A 1122 36.55 20.41 11.14
C LYS A 1122 37.18 19.53 10.05
N VAL A 1123 36.51 19.36 9.04
CA VAL A 1123 37.05 18.44 8.01
C VAL A 1123 37.81 19.27 6.97
N GLN A 1124 39.11 18.75 6.81
CA GLN A 1124 39.92 19.45 5.78
C GLN A 1124 39.42 19.11 4.37
N MET A 1125 39.67 20.10 3.39
CA MET A 1125 39.12 19.95 2.02
C MET A 1125 39.68 18.68 1.35
N ILE A 1126 40.92 18.45 1.52
CA ILE A 1126 41.54 17.31 0.83
C ILE A 1126 40.95 16.00 1.38
N GLU A 1127 40.76 15.97 2.68
CA GLU A 1127 40.13 14.76 3.26
C GLU A 1127 38.71 14.56 2.72
N GLY A 1128 37.96 15.61 2.67
CA GLY A 1128 36.58 15.50 2.12
C GLY A 1128 36.59 15.08 0.64
N LEU A 1129 37.57 15.55 -0.14
CA LEU A 1129 37.62 15.22 -1.58
C LEU A 1129 37.93 13.74 -1.79
N HIS A 1130 38.82 13.25 -0.95
CA HIS A 1130 39.09 11.79 -1.10
C HIS A 1130 37.81 10.97 -0.95
N LYS A 1131 37.03 11.34 0.03
CA LYS A 1131 35.78 10.56 0.23
C LYS A 1131 34.81 10.76 -0.93
N THR A 1132 34.80 11.96 -1.39
CA THR A 1132 33.85 12.26 -2.47
C THR A 1132 34.30 11.58 -3.78
N ILE A 1133 35.61 11.61 -4.02
CA ILE A 1133 36.15 10.95 -5.22
C ILE A 1133 35.84 9.45 -5.17
N GLU A 1134 36.03 8.92 -4.00
CA GLU A 1134 35.71 7.49 -3.88
C GLU A 1134 34.22 7.21 -4.19
N TYR A 1135 33.42 8.06 -3.73
CA TYR A 1135 31.98 7.87 -4.02
C TYR A 1135 31.73 7.93 -5.53
N PHE A 1136 32.24 8.95 -6.24
CA PHE A 1136 31.95 9.10 -7.68
C PHE A 1136 32.60 7.97 -8.48
N LYS A 1137 33.83 7.55 -7.98
CA LYS A 1137 34.40 6.35 -8.64
C LYS A 1137 33.43 5.17 -8.59
N GLY A 1138 32.84 4.93 -7.44
CA GLY A 1138 31.85 3.84 -7.32
C GLY A 1138 30.62 4.07 -8.22
N GLU A 1139 30.21 5.39 -8.33
CA GLU A 1139 29.00 5.69 -9.14
C GLU A 1139 29.28 5.46 -10.63
N LEU A 1140 30.45 5.86 -11.05
CA LEU A 1140 30.78 5.69 -12.48
C LEU A 1140 30.96 4.20 -12.82
N GLU A 1141 31.56 3.51 -11.85
CA GLU A 1141 31.68 2.05 -12.09
C GLU A 1141 30.29 1.41 -12.19
N GLN A 1142 29.44 1.91 -11.40
CA GLN A 1142 28.06 1.37 -11.45
C GLN A 1142 27.38 1.75 -12.76
N GLU A 1143 27.64 3.10 -13.27
CA GLU A 1143 27.03 3.53 -14.53
C GLU A 1143 27.60 2.73 -15.72
N LYS A 1144 28.93 2.45 -15.66
CA LYS A 1144 29.55 1.65 -16.73
C LYS A 1144 29.00 0.22 -16.74
N LEU A 1145 28.71 -0.25 -15.56
CA LEU A 1145 28.13 -1.61 -15.48
C LEU A 1145 26.68 -1.62 -15.98
N LEU A 1146 25.89 -0.52 -15.73
CA LEU A 1146 24.49 -0.45 -16.20
C LEU A 1146 24.44 -0.22 -17.71
N ASN A 1147 25.50 0.61 -18.19
CA ASN A 1147 25.52 0.91 -19.64
C ASN A 1147 26.10 -0.27 -20.43
N ASN A 1148 26.90 -1.17 -19.78
CA ASN A 1148 27.42 -2.39 -20.45
C ASN A 1148 26.43 -3.54 -20.33
#